data_AF-A0A6A8ACQ0-F1
#
_entry.id   AF-A0A6A8ACQ0-F1
#
_cell.length_a   1.000
_cell.length_b   1.000
_cell.length_c   1.000
_cell.angle_alpha   90.00
_cell.angle_beta   90.00
_cell.angle_gamma   90.00
#
_symmetry.space_group_name_H-M   'P 1'
#
loop_
_entity.id
_entity.type
_entity.pdbx_description
1 polymer ?
#
loop_
_entity_poly.entity_id
_entity_poly.type
_entity_poly.pdbx_seq_one_letter_code
_entity_poly.pdbx_strand_id
1 'polypeptide(L)'
;MTTSALVQAAALAAPSYTSVILTNNNDSRTQNTDGRFHIQGLGGNDTITVAVNTTGGDYLDGGAGTDTLNAANSNDFLDGGDGNDVLNGNGGDDVLRGGAGADTLNGGAGIDAADYRNSNAAVTLLLATDPTKTARGVGGHAAGDIVSGIENIFGSAFDDRLTGNLLANLLVGGAGADVLRGMDGDDVLIGDDMLDADMNGVPDDEDADGIPDGINTTVAGGDDTLDGGFGNDRLFGGGGNDTLMGGFGDDTLYGGMGDDLLNGGDGDDLLDGGEGDDTLIASLGNDIVHGGGGNDFIDTSIGNDEIHGGAGDDEIYAGAGNDQAYGDAGNDRIFGSAGNDILDGGDGNDELDGGDGDDTLLGGNGDDILRPGLGVNIVDGGAGIDTIDFSSGGAVGIDLGNHTTSGAATGTTFSNIENVTGSSQNDVIVGDSANNVLTGGGGADTLVGQGGFDTADYSKSSAGVTIIQTSSSADPAAVGTGTGGDAQGDQLLLIERIIGSAFADVLTGGDLNDTFMGGAGSDVISGGGGTDTAEYSSSAAGVTIALSNTGAATVSGGDAEGDILTSIENLIGSAMADVLYGNSQVNRLEGGAGNDTFRTGTGGVAASGIYEVVIGGDGIDTIDYSTSSSAVGAILFNGVSGNLPVSQGGEADGDMLLLIENIIGSAFGDQLRGSEVANVLNGGDGNDNLQGLGGADTLIGGAGTDVASYSLSTAGVTVVLADSGFGMGTGGDAEGDLLSTIENLIGSAFNDVLIGNSAQNRLEGGAGNDTFRTGIGGSYANNIQEVVLGGDGIDTIDYSASNAGVYARLFSGTSGLSLSQGGHADGDILAQMENAIGSNFNDRLEGTELANTLSGGNGDDVLIGFAGADTLIGGAGTDMADYSASNAGVSVQLHATGTTQAAGGHADGDLLNGIESITGSAFNDVLIGSAGANKLISGAGNDTLRGGSGNDILSATGTGAASGQNHLFGDGVSDGGSAGIDQFRILGGTNFIRDYQTGEDVIVNSLTANPSLTAIGISGVNYYAGLLTGATHQTYVIFGATAAMSQAEAIASMTTFVQNDLFVDVNLIA
;
A
#
# COMPACT_ATOMS: atom_id res chain seq x y z
N MET A 1 -33.19 33.97 77.31
CA MET A 1 -33.15 34.27 78.76
C MET A 1 -31.71 34.10 79.25
N THR A 2 -31.25 35.06 80.07
CA THR A 2 -30.12 35.03 81.03
C THR A 2 -28.67 34.76 80.53
N THR A 3 -27.97 35.87 80.27
CA THR A 3 -26.65 36.28 80.79
C THR A 3 -25.57 35.23 81.10
N SER A 4 -24.45 35.31 80.39
CA SER A 4 -23.10 35.23 80.98
C SER A 4 -22.12 36.11 80.18
N ALA A 5 -21.07 36.57 80.86
CA ALA A 5 -20.33 37.79 80.61
C ALA A 5 -19.46 37.79 79.33
N LEU A 6 -19.53 38.92 78.62
CA LEU A 6 -18.53 39.37 77.65
C LEU A 6 -17.18 39.57 78.33
N VAL A 7 -16.17 38.83 77.87
CA VAL A 7 -14.79 39.31 77.87
C VAL A 7 -14.61 39.99 76.52
N GLN A 8 -14.71 41.31 76.54
CA GLN A 8 -14.41 42.15 75.38
C GLN A 8 -12.88 42.14 75.19
N ALA A 9 -12.40 41.50 74.13
CA ALA A 9 -11.04 41.65 73.67
C ALA A 9 -10.84 43.14 73.31
N ALA A 10 -9.77 43.72 73.83
CA ALA A 10 -9.43 45.11 73.62
C ALA A 10 -9.06 45.33 72.16
N ALA A 11 -9.60 46.37 71.54
CA ALA A 11 -9.03 46.93 70.32
C ALA A 11 -7.56 47.29 70.62
N LEU A 12 -6.64 46.60 69.96
CA LEU A 12 -5.23 46.96 69.95
C LEU A 12 -5.12 48.31 69.24
N ALA A 13 -4.73 49.34 69.98
CA ALA A 13 -4.41 50.63 69.40
C ALA A 13 -3.17 50.46 68.51
N ALA A 14 -3.25 50.92 67.26
CA ALA A 14 -2.13 50.97 66.32
C ALA A 14 -0.92 51.67 66.98
N PRO A 15 0.26 51.04 67.05
CA PRO A 15 1.46 51.68 67.55
C PRO A 15 1.98 52.67 66.50
N SER A 16 2.42 53.85 66.92
CA SER A 16 3.03 54.84 66.03
C SER A 16 4.54 54.64 65.93
N TYR A 17 5.01 54.18 64.78
CA TYR A 17 6.43 54.01 64.49
C TYR A 17 6.93 55.17 63.61
N THR A 18 8.08 55.77 63.96
CA THR A 18 8.59 57.02 63.35
C THR A 18 9.80 56.84 62.42
N SER A 19 10.17 55.60 62.08
CA SER A 19 11.21 55.21 61.12
C SER A 19 11.16 53.70 60.89
N VAL A 20 11.85 53.17 59.86
CA VAL A 20 12.15 51.72 59.79
C VAL A 20 12.93 51.32 61.03
N ILE A 21 12.33 50.49 61.89
CA ILE A 21 12.94 49.96 63.11
C ILE A 21 13.35 48.52 62.83
N LEU A 22 14.62 48.21 63.09
CA LEU A 22 15.22 46.88 63.02
C LEU A 22 15.89 46.61 64.37
N THR A 23 15.69 45.43 64.95
CA THR A 23 16.13 45.11 66.31
C THR A 23 17.45 44.33 66.37
N ASN A 24 17.89 43.66 65.29
CA ASN A 24 19.14 42.91 65.22
C ASN A 24 20.15 43.52 64.21
N ASN A 25 21.44 43.17 64.34
CA ASN A 25 22.55 43.80 63.61
C ASN A 25 22.95 43.07 62.31
N ASN A 26 22.19 42.06 61.89
CA ASN A 26 22.42 41.22 60.72
C ASN A 26 21.46 41.54 59.55
N ASP A 27 20.48 42.42 59.75
CA ASP A 27 19.46 42.73 58.74
C ASP A 27 19.98 43.74 57.72
N SER A 28 19.47 43.63 56.50
CA SER A 28 19.77 44.59 55.43
C SER A 28 18.49 45.23 54.92
N ARG A 29 18.58 46.53 54.57
CA ARG A 29 17.49 47.24 53.90
C ARG A 29 18.00 48.05 52.73
N THR A 30 17.22 48.05 51.67
CA THR A 30 17.37 48.95 50.52
C THR A 30 16.08 49.72 50.34
N GLN A 31 16.16 51.01 50.03
CA GLN A 31 14.99 51.80 49.66
C GLN A 31 15.13 52.22 48.20
N ASN A 32 14.14 51.88 47.40
CA ASN A 32 14.07 52.25 46.00
C ASN A 32 13.67 53.72 45.85
N THR A 33 13.89 54.29 44.65
CA THR A 33 13.58 55.70 44.37
C THR A 33 12.08 56.02 44.35
N ASP A 34 11.24 54.99 44.21
CA ASP A 34 9.77 55.04 44.26
C ASP A 34 9.22 55.01 45.69
N GLY A 35 10.10 54.84 46.70
CA GLY A 35 9.73 54.83 48.10
C GLY A 35 9.64 53.43 48.72
N ARG A 36 9.63 52.36 47.91
CA ARG A 36 9.56 50.96 48.36
C ARG A 36 10.76 50.55 49.18
N PHE A 37 10.53 49.87 50.28
CA PHE A 37 11.52 49.19 51.09
C PHE A 37 11.61 47.72 50.72
N HIS A 38 12.83 47.23 50.54
CA HIS A 38 13.15 45.80 50.49
C HIS A 38 14.00 45.48 51.70
N ILE A 39 13.44 44.72 52.64
CA ILE A 39 14.05 44.41 53.94
C ILE A 39 14.25 42.89 54.01
N GLN A 40 15.49 42.46 54.25
CA GLN A 40 15.84 41.04 54.43
C GLN A 40 16.37 40.80 55.84
N GLY A 41 15.57 40.11 56.64
CA GLY A 41 15.96 39.44 57.87
C GLY A 41 16.69 38.14 57.56
N LEU A 42 17.69 37.79 58.37
CA LEU A 42 18.50 36.58 58.13
C LEU A 42 18.33 35.55 59.25
N GLY A 43 18.23 35.98 60.51
CA GLY A 43 17.95 35.06 61.61
C GLY A 43 18.09 35.65 63.01
N GLY A 44 17.36 35.08 63.96
CA GLY A 44 17.10 35.67 65.27
C GLY A 44 15.64 36.12 65.36
N ASN A 45 15.20 36.63 66.51
CA ASN A 45 13.84 37.17 66.65
C ASN A 45 13.88 38.65 66.28
N ASP A 46 13.28 38.99 65.14
CA ASP A 46 13.30 40.29 64.52
C ASP A 46 11.98 41.05 64.68
N THR A 47 12.05 42.37 64.80
CA THR A 47 10.89 43.25 64.73
C THR A 47 11.15 44.26 63.64
N ILE A 48 10.49 44.07 62.50
CA ILE A 48 10.58 44.93 61.31
C ILE A 48 9.31 45.76 61.30
N THR A 49 9.45 47.08 61.23
CA THR A 49 8.29 47.96 61.14
C THR A 49 8.54 49.13 60.22
N VAL A 50 7.67 49.27 59.22
CA VAL A 50 7.69 50.37 58.26
C VAL A 50 6.71 51.48 58.70
N ALA A 51 6.96 52.72 58.28
CA ALA A 51 6.19 53.86 58.75
C ALA A 51 4.92 54.05 57.91
N VAL A 52 3.79 54.27 58.56
CA VAL A 52 2.43 54.47 58.01
C VAL A 52 2.24 55.53 56.89
N ASN A 53 3.26 56.28 56.49
CA ASN A 53 3.20 57.31 55.44
C ASN A 53 4.15 57.03 54.25
N THR A 54 4.64 55.81 54.10
CA THR A 54 5.34 55.39 52.87
C THR A 54 4.30 55.25 51.75
N THR A 55 4.76 55.35 50.49
CA THR A 55 3.88 55.45 49.31
C THR A 55 4.17 54.36 48.27
N GLY A 56 4.84 53.27 48.67
CA GLY A 56 5.18 52.19 47.75
C GLY A 56 5.10 50.85 48.47
N GLY A 57 4.75 49.79 47.72
CA GLY A 57 4.63 48.43 48.24
C GLY A 57 5.94 47.86 48.76
N ASP A 58 6.00 47.67 50.07
CA ASP A 58 7.18 47.29 50.82
C ASP A 58 7.30 45.75 50.88
N TYR A 59 8.51 45.20 50.67
CA TYR A 59 8.82 43.77 50.87
C TYR A 59 9.55 43.58 52.21
N LEU A 60 8.93 42.85 53.13
CA LEU A 60 9.43 42.57 54.48
C LEU A 60 9.66 41.07 54.63
N ASP A 61 10.92 40.66 54.82
CA ASP A 61 11.29 39.26 55.07
C ASP A 61 11.93 39.11 56.46
N GLY A 62 11.40 38.21 57.28
CA GLY A 62 11.83 37.93 58.66
C GLY A 62 13.04 36.97 58.76
N GLY A 63 13.12 35.99 57.88
CA GLY A 63 14.15 34.95 57.91
C GLY A 63 13.84 33.82 58.92
N ALA A 64 14.82 33.41 59.73
CA ALA A 64 14.62 32.31 60.69
C ALA A 64 14.53 32.83 62.13
N GLY A 65 13.41 32.64 62.81
CA GLY A 65 13.13 33.42 64.01
C GLY A 65 11.77 33.20 64.67
N THR A 66 11.27 34.29 65.25
CA THR A 66 9.93 34.44 65.83
C THR A 66 9.77 35.94 65.77
N ASP A 67 9.28 36.36 64.63
CA ASP A 67 9.48 37.68 64.08
C ASP A 67 8.18 38.47 64.14
N THR A 68 8.28 39.77 64.03
CA THR A 68 7.12 40.66 64.00
C THR A 68 7.30 41.66 62.88
N LEU A 69 6.53 41.47 61.80
CA LEU A 69 6.53 42.29 60.61
C LEU A 69 5.31 43.21 60.66
N ASN A 70 5.53 44.51 60.62
CA ASN A 70 4.45 45.51 60.57
C ASN A 70 4.67 46.40 59.33
N ALA A 71 3.78 46.26 58.36
CA ALA A 71 3.83 46.98 57.10
C ALA A 71 3.25 48.40 57.21
N ALA A 72 3.13 49.12 56.10
CA ALA A 72 2.66 50.50 56.06
C ALA A 72 1.14 50.57 55.81
N ASN A 73 0.65 51.56 55.06
CA ASN A 73 -0.74 51.59 54.59
C ASN A 73 -0.76 51.53 53.04
N SER A 74 0.12 50.71 52.48
CA SER A 74 0.31 50.47 51.05
C SER A 74 0.28 48.97 50.81
N ASN A 75 0.12 48.55 49.55
CA ASN A 75 0.07 47.14 49.17
C ASN A 75 1.46 46.49 49.35
N ASP A 76 1.66 45.77 50.45
CA ASP A 76 2.94 45.29 50.92
C ASP A 76 3.02 43.73 50.85
N PHE A 77 4.24 43.18 50.76
CA PHE A 77 4.50 41.74 50.79
C PHE A 77 5.29 41.38 52.06
N LEU A 78 4.75 40.49 52.89
CA LEU A 78 5.34 40.08 54.16
C LEU A 78 5.66 38.58 54.13
N ASP A 79 6.91 38.19 54.36
CA ASP A 79 7.40 36.81 54.48
C ASP A 79 7.98 36.57 55.88
N GLY A 80 7.34 35.75 56.70
CA GLY A 80 7.77 35.43 58.07
C GLY A 80 9.01 34.54 58.10
N GLY A 81 9.01 33.49 57.27
CA GLY A 81 10.09 32.52 57.16
C GLY A 81 9.94 31.33 58.12
N ASP A 82 11.02 30.91 58.80
CA ASP A 82 10.95 29.80 59.76
C ASP A 82 10.67 30.35 61.17
N GLY A 83 9.58 29.96 61.84
CA GLY A 83 9.31 30.48 63.19
C GLY A 83 7.83 30.60 63.52
N ASN A 84 7.53 31.17 64.69
CA ASN A 84 6.15 31.56 65.04
C ASN A 84 6.04 33.08 64.94
N ASP A 85 5.64 33.57 63.78
CA ASP A 85 5.78 34.96 63.38
C ASP A 85 4.46 35.73 63.51
N VAL A 86 4.55 37.06 63.54
CA VAL A 86 3.39 37.97 63.57
C VAL A 86 3.51 38.94 62.41
N LEU A 87 2.63 38.79 61.42
CA LEU A 87 2.56 39.60 60.22
C LEU A 87 1.35 40.53 60.29
N ASN A 88 1.56 41.84 60.22
CA ASN A 88 0.51 42.85 60.21
C ASN A 88 0.63 43.73 58.95
N GLY A 89 -0.29 43.58 58.00
CA GLY A 89 -0.35 44.41 56.79
C GLY A 89 -0.82 45.85 57.07
N ASN A 90 -1.81 45.97 57.97
CA ASN A 90 -2.51 47.20 58.36
C ASN A 90 -3.48 47.71 57.31
N GLY A 91 -3.03 48.23 56.17
CA GLY A 91 -3.97 48.62 55.13
C GLY A 91 -3.33 48.82 53.77
N GLY A 92 -4.15 48.83 52.74
CA GLY A 92 -3.66 48.43 51.41
C GLY A 92 -3.99 46.96 51.19
N ASP A 93 -3.72 46.47 49.99
CA ASP A 93 -3.97 45.08 49.60
C ASP A 93 -2.66 44.30 49.79
N ASP A 94 -2.55 43.58 50.91
CA ASP A 94 -1.29 42.99 51.37
C ASP A 94 -1.21 41.48 51.09
N VAL A 95 -0.02 40.96 50.78
CA VAL A 95 0.25 39.52 50.66
C VAL A 95 1.07 39.05 51.87
N LEU A 96 0.51 38.13 52.65
CA LEU A 96 1.10 37.62 53.89
C LEU A 96 1.45 36.13 53.76
N ARG A 97 2.75 35.82 53.82
CA ARG A 97 3.30 34.47 53.86
C ARG A 97 3.92 34.20 55.23
N GLY A 98 3.30 33.33 56.03
CA GLY A 98 3.79 32.98 57.38
C GLY A 98 5.08 32.17 57.31
N GLY A 99 5.05 31.05 56.62
CA GLY A 99 6.18 30.12 56.50
C GLY A 99 6.05 28.96 57.49
N ALA A 100 7.16 28.46 58.02
CA ALA A 100 7.13 27.26 58.86
C ALA A 100 6.95 27.59 60.36
N GLY A 101 5.74 27.42 60.88
CA GLY A 101 5.47 27.39 62.31
C GLY A 101 4.01 27.66 62.62
N ALA A 102 3.73 28.35 63.74
CA ALA A 102 2.37 28.74 64.11
C ALA A 102 2.29 30.25 64.19
N ASP A 103 1.82 30.84 63.10
CA ASP A 103 1.94 32.26 62.79
C ASP A 103 0.65 33.02 63.08
N THR A 104 0.75 34.33 63.15
CA THR A 104 -0.40 35.24 63.19
C THR A 104 -0.35 36.14 61.98
N LEU A 105 -1.27 35.92 61.03
CA LEU A 105 -1.38 36.72 59.82
C LEU A 105 -2.60 37.65 59.96
N ASN A 106 -2.37 38.94 59.92
CA ASN A 106 -3.38 39.97 60.06
C ASN A 106 -3.26 40.96 58.90
N GLY A 107 -4.08 40.80 57.87
CA GLY A 107 -4.04 41.66 56.68
C GLY A 107 -4.41 43.09 57.04
N GLY A 108 -5.65 43.31 57.48
CA GLY A 108 -6.06 44.58 58.06
C GLY A 108 -7.20 45.21 57.29
N ALA A 109 -6.92 46.28 56.54
CA ALA A 109 -7.92 47.03 55.79
C ALA A 109 -7.52 47.13 54.31
N GLY A 110 -8.18 46.35 53.47
CA GLY A 110 -7.93 46.24 52.03
C GLY A 110 -8.47 44.90 51.58
N ILE A 111 -7.96 44.40 50.45
CA ILE A 111 -8.15 43.02 50.02
C ILE A 111 -6.84 42.30 50.28
N ASP A 112 -6.79 41.51 51.34
CA ASP A 112 -5.55 40.91 51.82
C ASP A 112 -5.49 39.40 51.51
N ALA A 113 -4.30 38.89 51.20
CA ALA A 113 -4.08 37.50 50.82
C ALA A 113 -3.20 36.72 51.80
N ALA A 114 -3.61 35.49 52.13
CA ALA A 114 -2.73 34.50 52.77
C ALA A 114 -2.09 33.61 51.72
N ASP A 115 -0.76 33.60 51.64
CA ASP A 115 0.01 32.88 50.62
C ASP A 115 0.71 31.64 51.20
N TYR A 116 0.23 30.45 50.81
CA TYR A 116 0.78 29.15 51.22
C TYR A 116 1.49 28.39 50.09
N ARG A 117 1.78 29.03 48.94
CA ARG A 117 2.38 28.35 47.75
C ARG A 117 3.70 27.64 48.01
N ASN A 118 4.44 28.09 49.03
CA ASN A 118 5.70 27.46 49.44
C ASN A 118 5.54 26.35 50.49
N SER A 119 4.31 26.00 50.87
CA SER A 119 4.02 24.92 51.81
C SER A 119 4.47 23.58 51.24
N ASN A 120 5.13 22.78 52.08
CA ASN A 120 5.61 21.44 51.70
C ASN A 120 4.58 20.31 51.92
N ALA A 121 3.34 20.67 52.23
CA ALA A 121 2.19 19.79 52.36
C ALA A 121 0.89 20.59 52.21
N ALA A 122 -0.20 19.87 51.93
CA ALA A 122 -1.54 20.41 51.86
C ALA A 122 -1.94 21.22 53.10
N VAL A 123 -2.69 22.28 52.83
CA VAL A 123 -3.24 23.28 53.73
C VAL A 123 -4.76 23.19 53.71
N THR A 124 -5.33 23.29 54.91
CA THR A 124 -6.77 23.48 55.09
C THR A 124 -6.99 24.80 55.80
N LEU A 125 -7.72 25.70 55.15
CA LEU A 125 -8.07 26.99 55.73
C LEU A 125 -9.54 27.36 55.45
N LEU A 126 -10.25 27.66 56.52
CA LEU A 126 -11.62 28.18 56.49
C LEU A 126 -11.61 29.59 57.06
N LEU A 127 -11.87 30.60 56.23
CA LEU A 127 -11.98 31.98 56.68
C LEU A 127 -13.16 32.14 57.65
N ALA A 128 -13.03 33.10 58.55
CA ALA A 128 -14.14 33.42 59.43
C ALA A 128 -15.19 34.18 58.61
N THR A 129 -16.47 33.85 58.78
CA THR A 129 -17.61 34.56 58.15
C THR A 129 -17.66 36.07 58.44
N ASP A 130 -16.83 36.55 59.37
CA ASP A 130 -16.61 37.95 59.68
C ASP A 130 -15.08 38.15 59.67
N PRO A 131 -14.52 38.89 58.69
CA PRO A 131 -13.07 39.00 58.50
C PRO A 131 -12.37 39.63 59.71
N THR A 132 -13.09 40.35 60.58
CA THR A 132 -12.52 40.89 61.83
C THR A 132 -12.29 39.84 62.91
N LYS A 133 -12.71 38.58 62.69
CA LYS A 133 -12.52 37.45 63.59
C LYS A 133 -11.41 36.54 63.08
N THR A 134 -10.79 35.83 64.02
CA THR A 134 -9.69 34.93 63.70
C THR A 134 -10.18 33.57 63.21
N ALA A 135 -9.67 33.12 62.07
CA ALA A 135 -9.71 31.74 61.58
C ALA A 135 -8.42 31.00 61.97
N ARG A 136 -8.41 29.67 61.78
CA ARG A 136 -7.25 28.81 62.07
C ARG A 136 -6.96 27.87 60.92
N GLY A 137 -5.70 27.85 60.49
CA GLY A 137 -5.20 26.89 59.52
C GLY A 137 -4.85 25.54 60.14
N VAL A 138 -4.89 24.49 59.32
CA VAL A 138 -4.47 23.13 59.66
C VAL A 138 -3.71 22.53 58.47
N GLY A 139 -2.64 21.77 58.73
CA GLY A 139 -1.84 21.16 57.65
C GLY A 139 -0.79 22.11 57.09
N GLY A 140 0.27 21.55 56.52
CA GLY A 140 1.36 22.33 55.90
C GLY A 140 1.90 23.47 56.77
N HIS A 141 2.19 24.58 56.11
CA HIS A 141 2.57 25.84 56.75
C HIS A 141 1.41 26.52 57.49
N ALA A 142 0.15 26.21 57.17
CA ALA A 142 -0.99 26.76 57.90
C ALA A 142 -1.20 26.13 59.30
N ALA A 143 -0.43 25.11 59.67
CA ALA A 143 -0.66 24.28 60.84
C ALA A 143 -0.47 25.03 62.17
N GLY A 144 -1.55 25.57 62.71
CA GLY A 144 -1.54 26.30 63.98
C GLY A 144 -1.67 27.81 63.83
N ASP A 145 -1.71 28.28 62.59
CA ASP A 145 -1.84 29.69 62.24
C ASP A 145 -3.15 30.30 62.71
N ILE A 146 -3.10 31.60 62.93
CA ILE A 146 -4.24 32.45 63.26
C ILE A 146 -4.31 33.55 62.21
N VAL A 147 -5.32 33.48 61.34
CA VAL A 147 -5.56 34.44 60.25
C VAL A 147 -6.74 35.35 60.59
N SER A 148 -6.64 36.65 60.27
CA SER A 148 -7.75 37.61 60.34
C SER A 148 -7.57 38.74 59.33
N GLY A 149 -8.67 39.31 58.84
CA GLY A 149 -8.64 40.34 57.80
C GLY A 149 -7.93 39.83 56.55
N ILE A 150 -8.37 38.68 56.04
CA ILE A 150 -7.86 38.01 54.84
C ILE A 150 -9.10 37.64 54.03
N GLU A 151 -9.07 37.94 52.75
CA GLU A 151 -10.13 37.68 51.78
C GLU A 151 -9.68 36.66 50.73
N ASN A 152 -8.38 36.66 50.39
CA ASN A 152 -7.81 35.78 49.36
C ASN A 152 -6.93 34.70 49.97
N ILE A 153 -6.95 33.50 49.39
CA ILE A 153 -6.09 32.39 49.83
C ILE A 153 -5.41 31.76 48.61
N PHE A 154 -4.08 31.68 48.65
CA PHE A 154 -3.29 30.87 47.71
C PHE A 154 -2.85 29.59 48.42
N GLY A 155 -3.26 28.45 47.89
CA GLY A 155 -2.92 27.12 48.34
C GLY A 155 -1.47 26.75 48.04
N SER A 156 -1.16 25.48 48.27
CA SER A 156 0.13 24.85 48.10
C SER A 156 0.22 24.16 46.73
N ALA A 157 1.03 23.10 46.61
CA ALA A 157 1.09 22.25 45.43
C ALA A 157 0.60 20.82 45.76
N PHE A 158 -0.35 20.71 46.70
CA PHE A 158 -0.88 19.46 47.22
C PHE A 158 -2.35 19.65 47.63
N ASP A 159 -3.16 18.62 47.48
CA ASP A 159 -4.59 18.51 47.85
C ASP A 159 -5.09 19.41 49.00
N ASP A 160 -5.35 20.67 48.67
CA ASP A 160 -5.70 21.76 49.55
C ASP A 160 -7.21 21.80 49.82
N ARG A 161 -7.61 22.42 50.94
CA ARG A 161 -9.03 22.61 51.29
C ARG A 161 -9.26 24.03 51.76
N LEU A 162 -9.69 24.88 50.83
CA LEU A 162 -9.83 26.30 51.03
C LEU A 162 -11.31 26.68 51.08
N THR A 163 -11.69 27.54 52.01
CA THR A 163 -13.06 28.04 52.09
C THR A 163 -13.07 29.51 52.46
N GLY A 164 -13.77 30.28 51.63
CA GLY A 164 -14.03 31.70 51.73
C GLY A 164 -14.93 32.09 52.89
N ASN A 165 -15.44 33.32 52.84
CA ASN A 165 -16.28 33.94 53.85
C ASN A 165 -17.63 34.41 53.29
N LEU A 166 -18.04 35.66 53.47
CA LEU A 166 -19.32 36.18 52.95
C LEU A 166 -19.10 37.40 52.04
N LEU A 167 -17.89 37.51 51.50
CA LEU A 167 -17.39 38.59 50.68
C LEU A 167 -16.75 37.94 49.46
N ALA A 168 -16.64 38.69 48.35
CA ALA A 168 -15.84 38.28 47.20
C ALA A 168 -14.43 37.84 47.61
N ASN A 169 -14.07 36.60 47.31
CA ASN A 169 -12.82 35.94 47.64
C ASN A 169 -12.14 35.43 46.37
N LEU A 170 -10.81 35.52 46.33
CA LEU A 170 -9.99 34.80 45.37
C LEU A 170 -9.38 33.58 46.07
N LEU A 171 -9.76 32.39 45.63
CA LEU A 171 -9.22 31.12 46.11
C LEU A 171 -8.46 30.46 44.97
N VAL A 172 -7.17 30.17 45.17
CA VAL A 172 -6.34 29.45 44.21
C VAL A 172 -5.80 28.19 44.89
N GLY A 173 -6.08 27.02 44.33
CA GLY A 173 -5.61 25.74 44.84
C GLY A 173 -4.11 25.55 44.59
N GLY A 174 -3.72 25.68 43.32
CA GLY A 174 -2.40 25.32 42.82
C GLY A 174 -2.42 23.88 42.31
N ALA A 175 -1.27 23.27 42.06
CA ALA A 175 -1.27 21.85 41.68
C ALA A 175 -1.84 20.97 42.82
N GLY A 176 -2.60 19.91 42.50
CA GLY A 176 -3.15 19.01 43.51
C GLY A 176 -4.60 18.68 43.19
N ALA A 177 -5.23 17.79 43.97
CA ALA A 177 -6.68 17.58 43.92
C ALA A 177 -7.33 18.37 45.07
N ASP A 178 -7.75 19.58 44.77
CA ASP A 178 -8.10 20.62 45.72
C ASP A 178 -9.62 20.75 45.90
N VAL A 179 -10.02 21.31 47.05
CA VAL A 179 -11.42 21.62 47.33
C VAL A 179 -11.57 23.07 47.74
N LEU A 180 -12.21 23.86 46.89
CA LEU A 180 -12.40 25.29 47.02
C LEU A 180 -13.88 25.61 47.21
N ARG A 181 -14.20 26.54 48.11
CA ARG A 181 -15.59 26.96 48.37
C ARG A 181 -15.70 28.45 48.62
N GLY A 182 -16.42 29.18 47.79
CA GLY A 182 -16.62 30.63 47.87
C GLY A 182 -17.52 31.04 49.05
N MET A 183 -18.70 30.42 49.11
CA MET A 183 -19.80 30.62 50.06
C MET A 183 -20.80 31.71 49.63
N ASP A 184 -20.72 32.94 50.16
CA ASP A 184 -21.53 34.07 49.66
C ASP A 184 -20.55 35.14 49.16
N GLY A 185 -20.87 35.82 48.06
CA GLY A 185 -20.00 36.83 47.45
C GLY A 185 -19.81 36.53 45.96
N ASP A 186 -19.31 37.49 45.19
CA ASP A 186 -18.90 37.23 43.80
C ASP A 186 -17.46 36.71 43.86
N ASP A 187 -17.30 35.40 43.94
CA ASP A 187 -16.05 34.70 44.22
C ASP A 187 -15.32 34.29 42.93
N VAL A 188 -13.99 34.15 43.02
CA VAL A 188 -13.15 33.59 41.96
C VAL A 188 -12.41 32.38 42.52
N LEU A 189 -12.72 31.21 42.00
CA LEU A 189 -12.14 29.93 42.40
C LEU A 189 -11.34 29.36 41.23
N ILE A 190 -10.08 29.03 41.48
CA ILE A 190 -9.17 28.46 40.49
C ILE A 190 -8.55 27.21 41.10
N GLY A 191 -8.79 26.06 40.48
CA GLY A 191 -8.22 24.78 40.86
C GLY A 191 -6.70 24.78 40.73
N ASP A 192 -6.22 24.80 39.50
CA ASP A 192 -4.79 24.67 39.18
C ASP A 192 -3.94 25.96 39.12
N ASP A 193 -2.64 25.79 38.86
CA ASP A 193 -1.67 26.87 38.65
C ASP A 193 -2.03 27.78 37.45
N MET A 194 -2.05 29.10 37.69
CA MET A 194 -2.10 30.12 36.63
C MET A 194 -0.76 30.82 36.42
N LEU A 195 -0.53 31.26 35.18
CA LEU A 195 0.59 32.12 34.82
C LEU A 195 0.32 33.56 35.28
N ASP A 196 0.73 33.90 36.50
CA ASP A 196 0.79 35.30 36.97
C ASP A 196 1.98 36.03 36.30
N ALA A 197 1.74 36.63 35.12
CA ALA A 197 2.81 37.19 34.28
C ALA A 197 3.50 38.43 34.88
N ASP A 198 2.83 39.18 35.76
CA ASP A 198 3.40 40.36 36.43
C ASP A 198 3.77 40.12 37.92
N MET A 199 3.48 38.93 38.43
CA MET A 199 3.76 38.44 39.78
C MET A 199 3.10 39.29 40.88
N ASN A 200 2.00 39.96 40.58
CA ASN A 200 1.30 40.82 41.55
C ASN A 200 0.29 40.06 42.41
N GLY A 201 0.09 38.75 42.16
CA GLY A 201 -0.87 37.91 42.88
C GLY A 201 -2.32 38.09 42.43
N VAL A 202 -2.57 38.79 41.33
CA VAL A 202 -3.87 38.93 40.67
C VAL A 202 -3.71 38.29 39.28
N PRO A 203 -4.58 37.33 38.93
CA PRO A 203 -4.66 36.81 37.57
C PRO A 203 -4.70 37.93 36.52
N ASP A 204 -3.84 37.88 35.50
CA ASP A 204 -3.90 38.88 34.43
C ASP A 204 -5.02 38.53 33.45
N ASP A 205 -5.86 39.52 33.23
CA ASP A 205 -6.83 39.59 32.14
C ASP A 205 -6.36 40.80 31.31
N GLU A 206 -5.59 40.57 30.25
CA GLU A 206 -5.04 41.64 29.40
C GLU A 206 -6.13 42.30 28.54
N ASP A 207 -7.29 41.66 28.35
CA ASP A 207 -8.36 42.13 27.46
C ASP A 207 -9.65 42.65 28.15
N ALA A 208 -9.69 42.54 29.48
CA ALA A 208 -10.74 42.96 30.40
C ALA A 208 -12.09 42.23 30.21
N ASP A 209 -12.06 40.99 29.73
CA ASP A 209 -13.25 40.15 29.52
C ASP A 209 -13.67 39.33 30.77
N GLY A 210 -12.81 39.25 31.78
CA GLY A 210 -13.04 38.52 33.02
C GLY A 210 -12.54 37.07 33.01
N ILE A 211 -11.84 36.63 31.97
CA ILE A 211 -11.16 35.35 31.83
C ILE A 211 -9.64 35.58 32.04
N PRO A 212 -8.97 34.83 32.93
CA PRO A 212 -7.52 34.91 33.03
C PRO A 212 -6.83 34.40 31.76
N ASP A 213 -6.02 35.23 31.10
CA ASP A 213 -5.28 34.93 29.84
C ASP A 213 -4.21 33.83 29.98
N GLY A 214 -4.03 33.30 31.20
CA GLY A 214 -2.89 32.50 31.63
C GLY A 214 -3.22 31.18 32.34
N ILE A 215 -4.45 30.66 32.27
CA ILE A 215 -4.72 29.29 32.76
C ILE A 215 -3.93 28.32 31.90
N ASN A 216 -3.08 27.51 32.53
CA ASN A 216 -2.30 26.51 31.81
C ASN A 216 -3.17 25.30 31.47
N THR A 217 -4.04 25.48 30.48
CA THR A 217 -4.86 24.42 29.86
C THR A 217 -4.03 23.43 29.04
N THR A 218 -2.72 23.28 29.30
CA THR A 218 -1.82 22.45 28.49
C THR A 218 -1.07 21.38 29.29
N VAL A 219 -1.37 21.22 30.58
CA VAL A 219 -0.73 20.23 31.47
C VAL A 219 -1.79 19.57 32.33
N ALA A 220 -1.76 18.24 32.45
CA ALA A 220 -2.59 17.51 33.40
C ALA A 220 -2.30 18.00 34.85
N GLY A 221 -3.28 18.68 35.45
CA GLY A 221 -3.31 19.04 36.86
C GLY A 221 -3.97 17.95 37.70
N GLY A 222 -4.72 18.32 38.73
CA GLY A 222 -5.41 17.36 39.60
C GLY A 222 -6.93 17.57 39.62
N ASP A 223 -7.65 16.49 39.92
CA ASP A 223 -9.12 16.48 39.95
C ASP A 223 -9.67 17.37 41.09
N ASP A 224 -10.14 18.57 40.74
CA ASP A 224 -10.55 19.61 41.66
C ASP A 224 -12.05 19.62 41.95
N THR A 225 -12.45 20.18 43.09
CA THR A 225 -13.86 20.42 43.42
C THR A 225 -14.08 21.86 43.85
N LEU A 226 -14.78 22.62 43.02
CA LEU A 226 -15.08 24.05 43.19
C LEU A 226 -16.58 24.24 43.44
N ASP A 227 -16.92 25.11 44.38
CA ASP A 227 -18.31 25.41 44.79
C ASP A 227 -18.40 26.92 45.07
N GLY A 228 -19.00 27.68 44.14
CA GLY A 228 -19.15 29.14 44.22
C GLY A 228 -20.07 29.53 45.36
N GLY A 229 -21.33 29.11 45.28
CA GLY A 229 -22.32 29.24 46.33
C GLY A 229 -23.41 30.26 45.99
N PHE A 230 -23.38 31.44 46.61
CA PHE A 230 -24.30 32.54 46.32
C PHE A 230 -23.52 33.74 45.80
N GLY A 231 -23.84 34.22 44.60
CA GLY A 231 -23.19 35.36 43.99
C GLY A 231 -22.99 35.09 42.49
N ASN A 232 -22.35 36.02 41.79
CA ASN A 232 -21.96 35.79 40.41
C ASN A 232 -20.50 35.35 40.38
N ASP A 233 -20.30 34.04 40.44
CA ASP A 233 -19.02 33.40 40.68
C ASP A 233 -18.28 33.08 39.37
N ARG A 234 -16.94 32.98 39.46
CA ARG A 234 -16.08 32.50 38.37
C ARG A 234 -15.28 31.31 38.84
N LEU A 235 -15.48 30.17 38.20
CA LEU A 235 -14.84 28.90 38.53
C LEU A 235 -14.00 28.42 37.35
N PHE A 236 -12.75 28.04 37.63
CA PHE A 236 -11.81 27.49 36.64
C PHE A 236 -11.22 26.19 37.19
N GLY A 237 -11.48 25.07 36.54
CA GLY A 237 -10.94 23.75 36.90
C GLY A 237 -9.44 23.70 36.61
N GLY A 238 -9.08 23.70 35.33
CA GLY A 238 -7.70 23.69 34.86
C GLY A 238 -7.40 22.43 34.07
N GLY A 239 -6.59 21.53 34.61
CA GLY A 239 -6.41 20.22 34.02
C GLY A 239 -6.68 19.11 35.03
N GLY A 240 -7.37 18.06 34.63
CA GLY A 240 -7.86 17.05 35.56
C GLY A 240 -9.33 16.78 35.28
N ASN A 241 -9.94 15.83 35.99
CA ASN A 241 -11.37 15.61 35.84
C ASN A 241 -12.08 16.34 37.00
N ASP A 242 -12.52 17.56 36.73
CA ASP A 242 -12.93 18.53 37.73
C ASP A 242 -14.44 18.49 38.00
N THR A 243 -14.84 19.03 39.15
CA THR A 243 -16.26 19.23 39.50
C THR A 243 -16.49 20.67 39.92
N LEU A 244 -17.22 21.42 39.09
CA LEU A 244 -17.54 22.82 39.29
C LEU A 244 -19.04 22.99 39.56
N MET A 245 -19.37 23.71 40.62
CA MET A 245 -20.75 24.06 40.98
C MET A 245 -20.85 25.58 41.18
N GLY A 246 -21.58 26.28 40.31
CA GLY A 246 -21.84 27.73 40.40
C GLY A 246 -22.72 28.06 41.59
N GLY A 247 -23.97 27.60 41.55
CA GLY A 247 -24.91 27.71 42.66
C GLY A 247 -26.06 28.66 42.35
N PHE A 248 -26.10 29.81 43.02
CA PHE A 248 -27.13 30.84 42.79
C PHE A 248 -26.49 32.13 42.32
N GLY A 249 -26.95 32.65 41.19
CA GLY A 249 -26.46 33.87 40.57
C GLY A 249 -26.01 33.58 39.14
N ASP A 250 -25.59 34.62 38.42
CA ASP A 250 -25.15 34.45 37.03
C ASP A 250 -23.66 34.07 37.04
N ASP A 251 -23.38 32.77 36.93
CA ASP A 251 -22.06 32.19 37.15
C ASP A 251 -21.30 31.96 35.83
N THR A 252 -19.98 31.80 35.93
CA THR A 252 -19.12 31.46 34.79
C THR A 252 -18.18 30.31 35.17
N LEU A 253 -18.29 29.19 34.47
CA LEU A 253 -17.59 27.95 34.76
C LEU A 253 -16.77 27.51 33.54
N TYR A 254 -15.48 27.23 33.76
CA TYR A 254 -14.57 26.66 32.76
C TYR A 254 -13.96 25.36 33.30
N GLY A 255 -14.21 24.23 32.65
CA GLY A 255 -13.63 22.92 33.00
C GLY A 255 -12.14 22.88 32.69
N GLY A 256 -11.80 22.90 31.40
CA GLY A 256 -10.43 22.97 30.91
C GLY A 256 -10.03 21.70 30.17
N MET A 257 -9.07 20.95 30.70
CA MET A 257 -8.66 19.66 30.12
C MET A 257 -9.11 18.51 31.03
N GLY A 258 -9.72 17.47 30.48
CA GLY A 258 -10.16 16.28 31.21
C GLY A 258 -11.67 16.13 31.14
N ASP A 259 -12.20 15.03 31.69
CA ASP A 259 -13.64 14.79 31.65
C ASP A 259 -14.28 15.46 32.87
N ASP A 260 -14.87 16.63 32.68
CA ASP A 260 -15.32 17.55 33.72
C ASP A 260 -16.83 17.46 34.00
N LEU A 261 -17.23 17.84 35.21
CA LEU A 261 -18.62 18.01 35.61
C LEU A 261 -18.90 19.46 35.99
N LEU A 262 -19.65 20.17 35.16
CA LEU A 262 -20.05 21.56 35.37
C LEU A 262 -21.54 21.64 35.70
N ASN A 263 -21.89 22.34 36.78
CA ASN A 263 -23.26 22.66 37.14
C ASN A 263 -23.43 24.16 37.40
N GLY A 264 -24.17 24.85 36.53
CA GLY A 264 -24.45 26.29 36.66
C GLY A 264 -25.32 26.59 37.87
N GLY A 265 -26.59 26.16 37.81
CA GLY A 265 -27.50 26.23 38.94
C GLY A 265 -28.68 27.15 38.66
N ASP A 266 -28.94 28.12 39.54
CA ASP A 266 -30.00 29.10 39.35
C ASP A 266 -29.37 30.43 38.87
N GLY A 267 -29.59 30.84 37.62
CA GLY A 267 -29.00 32.06 37.06
C GLY A 267 -28.95 32.03 35.54
N ASP A 268 -28.58 33.14 34.89
CA ASP A 268 -28.20 33.07 33.47
C ASP A 268 -26.68 32.76 33.42
N ASP A 269 -26.31 31.49 33.23
CA ASP A 269 -24.94 30.99 33.42
C ASP A 269 -24.16 30.85 32.11
N LEU A 270 -22.82 30.88 32.20
CA LEU A 270 -21.89 30.51 31.13
C LEU A 270 -21.09 29.28 31.54
N LEU A 271 -21.22 28.17 30.80
CA LEU A 271 -20.47 26.94 31.03
C LEU A 271 -19.64 26.60 29.78
N ASP A 272 -18.36 26.26 29.98
CA ASP A 272 -17.44 25.82 28.94
C ASP A 272 -16.67 24.59 29.44
N GLY A 273 -16.90 23.43 28.82
CA GLY A 273 -16.31 22.15 29.22
C GLY A 273 -14.82 22.11 28.90
N GLY A 274 -14.48 22.32 27.64
CA GLY A 274 -13.10 22.44 27.17
C GLY A 274 -12.68 21.24 26.32
N GLU A 275 -11.67 20.49 26.74
CA GLU A 275 -11.22 19.27 26.05
C GLU A 275 -11.44 18.06 26.95
N GLY A 276 -12.23 17.09 26.54
CA GLY A 276 -12.57 15.88 27.30
C GLY A 276 -14.03 15.50 27.07
N ASP A 277 -14.44 14.34 27.57
CA ASP A 277 -15.86 13.94 27.48
C ASP A 277 -16.60 14.55 28.69
N ASP A 278 -17.17 15.74 28.53
CA ASP A 278 -17.69 16.55 29.62
C ASP A 278 -19.18 16.31 29.95
N THR A 279 -19.59 16.68 31.17
CA THR A 279 -20.99 16.70 31.61
C THR A 279 -21.37 18.11 32.08
N LEU A 280 -22.21 18.80 31.31
CA LEU A 280 -22.62 20.18 31.56
C LEU A 280 -24.11 20.24 31.90
N ILE A 281 -24.43 20.83 33.05
CA ILE A 281 -25.81 20.95 33.55
C ILE A 281 -26.10 22.41 33.94
N ALA A 282 -26.79 23.17 33.08
CA ALA A 282 -27.02 24.59 33.30
C ALA A 282 -28.17 24.87 34.29
N SER A 283 -29.25 24.08 34.24
CA SER A 283 -30.41 24.07 35.15
C SER A 283 -31.49 25.14 34.92
N LEU A 284 -31.51 26.25 35.68
CA LEU A 284 -32.58 27.26 35.59
C LEU A 284 -32.00 28.59 35.12
N GLY A 285 -32.28 29.02 33.89
CA GLY A 285 -31.59 30.18 33.36
C GLY A 285 -32.01 30.62 31.98
N ASN A 286 -31.19 31.42 31.33
CA ASN A 286 -31.06 31.46 29.87
C ASN A 286 -29.56 31.37 29.66
N ASP A 287 -29.10 30.15 29.45
CA ASP A 287 -27.71 29.79 29.66
C ASP A 287 -26.94 29.78 28.33
N ILE A 288 -25.63 29.98 28.41
CA ILE A 288 -24.70 29.77 27.29
C ILE A 288 -23.82 28.58 27.65
N VAL A 289 -23.84 27.54 26.82
CA VAL A 289 -23.12 26.31 27.08
C VAL A 289 -22.26 25.93 25.86
N HIS A 290 -20.98 25.67 26.11
CA HIS A 290 -20.02 25.14 25.16
C HIS A 290 -19.48 23.81 25.68
N GLY A 291 -19.70 22.70 24.96
CA GLY A 291 -19.12 21.40 25.31
C GLY A 291 -17.60 21.44 25.10
N GLY A 292 -17.19 21.71 23.86
CA GLY A 292 -15.80 21.93 23.50
C GLY A 292 -15.30 20.85 22.56
N GLY A 293 -14.39 19.98 22.99
CA GLY A 293 -13.93 18.85 22.20
C GLY A 293 -13.94 17.57 23.02
N GLY A 294 -14.43 16.48 22.45
CA GLY A 294 -14.78 15.26 23.17
C GLY A 294 -16.26 14.94 22.93
N ASN A 295 -16.74 13.84 23.47
CA ASN A 295 -18.14 13.45 23.33
C ASN A 295 -18.92 13.89 24.58
N ASP A 296 -19.60 15.02 24.47
CA ASP A 296 -20.17 15.73 25.62
C ASP A 296 -21.62 15.35 25.92
N PHE A 297 -22.00 15.43 27.20
CA PHE A 297 -23.40 15.38 27.63
C PHE A 297 -23.83 16.76 28.16
N ILE A 298 -24.82 17.36 27.52
CA ILE A 298 -25.31 18.71 27.85
C ILE A 298 -26.80 18.67 28.20
N ASP A 299 -27.18 19.21 29.37
CA ASP A 299 -28.57 19.38 29.82
C ASP A 299 -28.78 20.81 30.36
N THR A 300 -29.44 21.68 29.58
CA THR A 300 -29.74 23.06 29.99
C THR A 300 -31.10 23.23 30.67
N SER A 301 -31.93 22.18 30.65
CA SER A 301 -33.14 22.06 31.45
C SER A 301 -34.25 23.11 31.20
N ILE A 302 -34.22 24.30 31.80
CA ILE A 302 -35.30 25.30 31.62
C ILE A 302 -34.65 26.65 31.35
N GLY A 303 -34.92 27.21 30.18
CA GLY A 303 -34.40 28.51 29.79
C GLY A 303 -34.71 28.87 28.36
N ASN A 304 -34.09 29.90 27.82
CA ASN A 304 -33.95 30.03 26.36
C ASN A 304 -32.45 30.01 26.13
N ASP A 305 -31.93 28.83 25.89
CA ASP A 305 -30.51 28.55 26.03
C ASP A 305 -29.80 28.62 24.67
N GLU A 306 -28.50 28.92 24.68
CA GLU A 306 -27.62 28.85 23.52
C GLU A 306 -26.54 27.79 23.79
N ILE A 307 -26.53 26.73 22.98
CA ILE A 307 -25.76 25.51 23.22
C ILE A 307 -24.92 25.20 21.99
N HIS A 308 -23.62 24.96 22.18
CA HIS A 308 -22.71 24.46 21.15
C HIS A 308 -22.05 23.19 21.70
N GLY A 309 -22.25 22.04 21.05
CA GLY A 309 -21.62 20.76 21.40
C GLY A 309 -20.12 20.85 21.17
N GLY A 310 -19.73 21.07 19.91
CA GLY A 310 -18.35 21.36 19.53
C GLY A 310 -17.78 20.25 18.67
N ALA A 311 -16.71 19.58 19.10
CA ALA A 311 -16.06 18.54 18.32
C ALA A 311 -16.16 17.17 19.00
N GLY A 312 -16.96 16.26 18.45
CA GLY A 312 -17.16 14.91 18.96
C GLY A 312 -18.61 14.49 18.75
N ASP A 313 -18.95 13.26 19.12
CA ASP A 313 -20.33 12.79 19.01
C ASP A 313 -21.11 13.19 20.30
N ASP A 314 -21.82 14.32 20.27
CA ASP A 314 -22.42 14.96 21.44
C ASP A 314 -23.89 14.55 21.70
N GLU A 315 -24.32 14.60 22.96
CA GLU A 315 -25.72 14.40 23.37
C GLU A 315 -26.29 15.63 24.09
N ILE A 316 -27.16 16.38 23.40
CA ILE A 316 -27.69 17.68 23.84
C ILE A 316 -29.18 17.59 24.18
N TYR A 317 -29.53 17.98 25.40
CA TYR A 317 -30.90 18.18 25.88
C TYR A 317 -31.14 19.66 26.20
N ALA A 318 -31.77 20.38 25.28
CA ALA A 318 -32.06 21.82 25.43
C ALA A 318 -33.19 22.11 26.43
N GLY A 319 -34.11 21.16 26.61
CA GLY A 319 -35.10 21.22 27.68
C GLY A 319 -36.33 22.07 27.35
N ALA A 320 -36.65 23.07 28.17
CA ALA A 320 -37.89 23.82 28.04
C ALA A 320 -37.66 25.31 27.84
N GLY A 321 -37.78 25.75 26.59
CA GLY A 321 -38.04 27.12 26.19
C GLY A 321 -37.84 27.28 24.71
N ASN A 322 -37.27 28.39 24.23
CA ASN A 322 -36.99 28.54 22.81
C ASN A 322 -35.49 28.55 22.64
N ASP A 323 -34.95 27.37 22.41
CA ASP A 323 -33.53 27.11 22.55
C ASP A 323 -32.83 27.14 21.19
N GLN A 324 -31.52 27.42 21.21
CA GLN A 324 -30.65 27.34 20.05
C GLN A 324 -29.56 26.32 20.36
N ALA A 325 -29.58 25.17 19.68
CA ALA A 325 -28.62 24.10 19.88
C ALA A 325 -27.89 23.78 18.58
N TYR A 326 -26.55 23.79 18.65
CA TYR A 326 -25.62 23.48 17.56
C TYR A 326 -24.81 22.24 17.98
N GLY A 327 -24.83 21.17 17.18
CA GLY A 327 -23.96 19.99 17.38
C GLY A 327 -22.51 20.29 16.99
N ASP A 328 -22.34 21.04 15.89
CA ASP A 328 -21.07 21.42 15.27
C ASP A 328 -20.40 20.28 14.49
N ALA A 329 -19.48 19.51 15.06
CA ALA A 329 -18.72 18.50 14.31
C ALA A 329 -18.72 17.15 15.01
N GLY A 330 -19.27 16.13 14.37
CA GLY A 330 -19.43 14.78 14.89
C GLY A 330 -20.83 14.28 14.60
N ASN A 331 -21.19 13.09 15.09
CA ASN A 331 -22.54 12.54 14.89
C ASN A 331 -23.39 12.81 16.14
N ASP A 332 -24.11 13.91 16.12
CA ASP A 332 -24.72 14.50 17.31
C ASP A 332 -26.16 14.06 17.53
N ARG A 333 -26.60 14.08 18.79
CA ARG A 333 -27.99 13.80 19.18
C ARG A 333 -28.55 15.02 19.89
N ILE A 334 -29.49 15.73 19.25
CA ILE A 334 -30.03 16.99 19.76
C ILE A 334 -31.53 16.87 20.02
N PHE A 335 -31.94 17.16 21.26
CA PHE A 335 -33.34 17.14 21.70
C PHE A 335 -33.81 18.53 22.15
N GLY A 336 -34.62 19.20 21.31
CA GLY A 336 -35.23 20.51 21.61
C GLY A 336 -36.26 20.46 22.74
N SER A 337 -37.03 19.37 22.81
CA SER A 337 -38.04 19.14 23.84
C SER A 337 -39.25 20.07 23.80
N ALA A 338 -39.32 21.19 24.52
CA ALA A 338 -40.56 21.97 24.62
C ALA A 338 -40.37 23.47 24.41
N GLY A 339 -40.81 23.94 23.25
CA GLY A 339 -40.99 25.32 22.86
C GLY A 339 -40.57 25.47 21.40
N ASN A 340 -40.15 26.65 20.95
CA ASN A 340 -39.87 26.86 19.53
C ASN A 340 -38.36 26.89 19.30
N ASP A 341 -37.80 25.74 18.98
CA ASP A 341 -36.35 25.53 19.04
C ASP A 341 -35.69 25.69 17.67
N ILE A 342 -34.40 26.01 17.67
CA ILE A 342 -33.52 25.99 16.51
C ILE A 342 -32.44 24.95 16.79
N LEU A 343 -32.48 23.84 16.06
CA LEU A 343 -31.51 22.75 16.16
C LEU A 343 -30.71 22.70 14.86
N ASP A 344 -29.38 22.69 14.95
CA ASP A 344 -28.44 22.58 13.83
C ASP A 344 -27.45 21.46 14.14
N GLY A 345 -27.44 20.39 13.34
CA GLY A 345 -26.56 19.24 13.54
C GLY A 345 -25.11 19.61 13.26
N GLY A 346 -24.81 20.00 12.03
CA GLY A 346 -23.49 20.49 11.62
C GLY A 346 -22.80 19.53 10.67
N ASP A 347 -21.59 19.08 10.99
CA ASP A 347 -20.80 18.13 10.19
C ASP A 347 -20.90 16.72 10.81
N GLY A 348 -21.63 15.79 10.20
CA GLY A 348 -21.71 14.39 10.59
C GLY A 348 -23.12 13.83 10.35
N ASN A 349 -23.38 12.61 10.80
CA ASN A 349 -24.69 11.99 10.62
C ASN A 349 -25.53 12.20 11.90
N ASP A 350 -26.34 13.25 11.91
CA ASP A 350 -26.95 13.77 13.14
C ASP A 350 -28.37 13.25 13.37
N GLU A 351 -28.80 13.23 14.62
CA GLU A 351 -30.15 12.88 15.05
C GLU A 351 -30.80 14.04 15.81
N LEU A 352 -31.72 14.76 15.14
CA LEU A 352 -32.39 15.93 15.69
C LEU A 352 -33.87 15.62 16.02
N ASP A 353 -34.32 15.94 17.23
CA ASP A 353 -35.72 15.85 17.66
C ASP A 353 -36.21 17.20 18.20
N GLY A 354 -37.13 17.84 17.47
CA GLY A 354 -37.71 19.13 17.84
C GLY A 354 -38.68 19.06 19.03
N GLY A 355 -39.37 17.93 19.23
CA GLY A 355 -40.34 17.79 20.31
C GLY A 355 -41.64 18.59 20.13
N ASP A 356 -42.01 19.40 21.12
CA ASP A 356 -43.27 20.15 21.20
C ASP A 356 -43.07 21.65 20.87
N GLY A 357 -43.40 22.08 19.66
CA GLY A 357 -43.56 23.51 19.36
C GLY A 357 -43.36 23.81 17.88
N ASP A 358 -43.07 25.07 17.52
CA ASP A 358 -42.78 25.41 16.12
C ASP A 358 -41.26 25.49 15.93
N ASP A 359 -40.66 24.38 15.50
CA ASP A 359 -39.20 24.16 15.53
C ASP A 359 -38.54 24.34 14.16
N THR A 360 -37.25 24.66 14.16
CA THR A 360 -36.38 24.67 12.99
C THR A 360 -35.28 23.63 13.18
N LEU A 361 -35.23 22.61 12.33
CA LEU A 361 -34.20 21.58 12.34
C LEU A 361 -33.37 21.70 11.05
N LEU A 362 -32.06 21.85 11.20
CA LEU A 362 -31.06 21.89 10.14
C LEU A 362 -30.13 20.69 10.35
N GLY A 363 -30.05 19.76 9.40
CA GLY A 363 -29.18 18.58 9.52
C GLY A 363 -27.72 18.98 9.34
N GLY A 364 -27.37 19.51 8.17
CA GLY A 364 -26.05 20.03 7.87
C GLY A 364 -25.36 19.23 6.78
N ASN A 365 -24.15 18.75 7.01
CA ASN A 365 -23.42 17.85 6.12
C ASN A 365 -23.43 16.45 6.71
N GLY A 366 -23.89 15.45 5.97
CA GLY A 366 -23.94 14.06 6.39
C GLY A 366 -25.32 13.48 6.11
N ASP A 367 -25.54 12.23 6.52
CA ASP A 367 -26.81 11.54 6.32
C ASP A 367 -27.64 11.64 7.61
N ASP A 368 -28.53 12.64 7.68
CA ASP A 368 -29.18 13.05 8.93
C ASP A 368 -30.55 12.40 9.17
N ILE A 369 -30.97 12.31 10.44
CA ILE A 369 -32.31 11.90 10.86
C ILE A 369 -33.00 13.04 11.59
N LEU A 370 -34.03 13.60 10.97
CA LEU A 370 -34.76 14.77 11.47
C LEU A 370 -36.17 14.38 11.91
N ARG A 371 -36.46 14.52 13.22
CA ARG A 371 -37.77 14.30 13.84
C ARG A 371 -38.39 15.64 14.23
N PRO A 372 -39.19 16.25 13.35
CA PRO A 372 -39.75 17.57 13.63
C PRO A 372 -40.78 17.62 14.77
N GLY A 373 -41.28 16.51 15.32
CA GLY A 373 -42.21 16.58 16.45
C GLY A 373 -43.61 17.17 16.14
N LEU A 374 -44.25 17.79 17.14
CA LEU A 374 -45.54 18.48 17.01
C LEU A 374 -45.35 19.90 16.45
N GLY A 375 -46.45 20.60 16.12
CA GLY A 375 -46.43 22.00 15.69
C GLY A 375 -46.08 22.25 14.21
N VAL A 376 -45.64 23.47 13.88
CA VAL A 376 -45.39 23.95 12.50
C VAL A 376 -43.90 24.16 12.29
N ASN A 377 -43.25 23.15 11.70
CA ASN A 377 -41.79 23.05 11.73
C ASN A 377 -41.14 23.39 10.38
N ILE A 378 -39.89 23.82 10.43
CA ILE A 378 -39.02 24.01 9.27
C ILE A 378 -37.94 22.94 9.36
N VAL A 379 -37.77 22.15 8.31
CA VAL A 379 -36.78 21.06 8.26
C VAL A 379 -35.91 21.25 7.03
N ASP A 380 -34.61 21.22 7.18
CA ASP A 380 -33.66 21.22 6.07
C ASP A 380 -32.62 20.14 6.35
N GLY A 381 -32.58 19.07 5.55
CA GLY A 381 -31.59 18.01 5.75
C GLY A 381 -30.18 18.52 5.47
N GLY A 382 -29.98 19.06 4.27
CA GLY A 382 -28.75 19.75 3.92
C GLY A 382 -27.99 18.99 2.83
N ALA A 383 -26.77 18.56 3.12
CA ALA A 383 -25.91 17.87 2.17
C ALA A 383 -25.67 16.43 2.62
N GLY A 384 -26.34 15.49 1.96
CA GLY A 384 -26.14 14.06 2.16
C GLY A 384 -27.38 13.33 1.71
N ILE A 385 -27.72 12.23 2.36
CA ILE A 385 -28.96 11.50 2.17
C ILE A 385 -29.78 11.58 3.46
N ASP A 386 -30.69 12.53 3.51
CA ASP A 386 -31.36 12.91 4.75
C ASP A 386 -32.73 12.25 4.89
N THR A 387 -33.09 11.91 6.13
CA THR A 387 -34.34 11.22 6.47
C THR A 387 -35.20 12.07 7.39
N ILE A 388 -36.42 12.37 6.94
CA ILE A 388 -37.46 12.92 7.85
C ILE A 388 -38.26 11.78 8.48
N ASP A 389 -38.34 11.76 9.82
CA ASP A 389 -38.90 10.64 10.60
C ASP A 389 -40.15 11.07 11.41
N PHE A 390 -41.28 10.43 11.11
CA PHE A 390 -42.58 10.62 11.76
C PHE A 390 -43.05 9.40 12.58
N SER A 391 -42.14 8.47 12.90
CA SER A 391 -42.45 7.19 13.57
C SER A 391 -43.19 7.33 14.91
N SER A 392 -42.97 8.41 15.65
CA SER A 392 -43.62 8.71 16.93
C SER A 392 -44.98 9.44 16.80
N GLY A 393 -45.37 9.81 15.58
CA GLY A 393 -46.48 10.72 15.30
C GLY A 393 -47.81 10.09 14.90
N GLY A 394 -48.66 10.96 14.36
CA GLY A 394 -49.94 10.60 13.75
C GLY A 394 -49.78 10.18 12.27
N ALA A 395 -50.85 9.71 11.63
CA ALA A 395 -50.84 9.47 10.19
C ALA A 395 -50.40 10.72 9.39
N VAL A 396 -49.44 10.56 8.49
CA VAL A 396 -48.83 11.60 7.66
C VAL A 396 -49.09 11.38 6.17
N GLY A 397 -49.05 12.47 5.42
CA GLY A 397 -48.87 12.40 3.98
C GLY A 397 -47.73 13.31 3.55
N ILE A 398 -46.69 12.75 2.95
CA ILE A 398 -45.47 13.44 2.51
C ILE A 398 -45.33 13.25 1.00
N ASP A 399 -45.04 14.33 0.29
CA ASP A 399 -44.72 14.32 -1.15
C ASP A 399 -43.44 15.13 -1.36
N LEU A 400 -42.31 14.41 -1.52
CA LEU A 400 -40.97 14.99 -1.66
C LEU A 400 -40.88 15.87 -2.91
N GLY A 401 -41.37 15.37 -4.05
CA GLY A 401 -41.28 16.09 -5.33
C GLY A 401 -42.06 17.41 -5.33
N ASN A 402 -43.22 17.47 -4.68
CA ASN A 402 -44.03 18.69 -4.58
C ASN A 402 -43.78 19.50 -3.30
N HIS A 403 -42.98 18.99 -2.37
CA HIS A 403 -42.72 19.59 -1.04
C HIS A 403 -44.04 19.88 -0.30
N THR A 404 -44.96 18.89 -0.27
CA THR A 404 -46.26 19.05 0.39
C THR A 404 -46.47 18.05 1.51
N THR A 405 -47.11 18.51 2.58
CA THR A 405 -47.41 17.73 3.78
C THR A 405 -48.91 17.68 4.08
N SER A 406 -49.36 16.63 4.76
CA SER A 406 -50.73 16.47 5.26
C SER A 406 -50.78 15.57 6.50
N GLY A 407 -51.93 15.48 7.15
CA GLY A 407 -52.06 14.67 8.37
C GLY A 407 -51.33 15.30 9.55
N ALA A 408 -50.57 14.51 10.32
CA ALA A 408 -49.79 15.00 11.45
C ALA A 408 -48.65 15.95 11.03
N ALA A 409 -48.12 15.82 9.81
CA ALA A 409 -47.11 16.72 9.26
C ALA A 409 -47.67 18.06 8.72
N THR A 410 -48.97 18.34 8.91
CA THR A 410 -49.60 19.54 8.34
C THR A 410 -49.01 20.80 8.95
N GLY A 411 -48.33 21.60 8.12
CA GLY A 411 -47.69 22.84 8.53
C GLY A 411 -46.17 22.76 8.41
N THR A 412 -45.60 21.56 8.57
CA THR A 412 -44.18 21.32 8.37
C THR A 412 -43.77 21.61 6.92
N THR A 413 -42.73 22.41 6.75
CA THR A 413 -42.04 22.64 5.47
C THR A 413 -40.69 21.95 5.51
N PHE A 414 -40.30 21.27 4.43
CA PHE A 414 -39.02 20.59 4.36
C PHE A 414 -38.27 20.91 3.05
N SER A 415 -36.95 20.80 3.06
CA SER A 415 -36.06 20.83 1.88
C SER A 415 -34.88 19.88 2.07
N ASN A 416 -34.24 19.48 0.97
CA ASN A 416 -33.07 18.59 0.97
C ASN A 416 -33.33 17.33 1.84
N ILE A 417 -34.41 16.61 1.51
CA ILE A 417 -34.80 15.37 2.17
C ILE A 417 -35.01 14.33 1.07
N GLU A 418 -34.28 13.23 1.15
CA GLU A 418 -34.32 12.13 0.19
C GLU A 418 -35.17 10.96 0.69
N ASN A 419 -35.28 10.78 2.00
CA ASN A 419 -35.90 9.62 2.63
C ASN A 419 -37.00 10.01 3.61
N VAL A 420 -37.98 9.11 3.80
CA VAL A 420 -39.10 9.33 4.72
C VAL A 420 -39.37 8.07 5.53
N THR A 421 -39.47 8.25 6.86
CA THR A 421 -40.05 7.24 7.76
C THR A 421 -41.43 7.69 8.22
N GLY A 422 -42.44 6.87 7.93
CA GLY A 422 -43.82 7.04 8.35
C GLY A 422 -44.06 6.65 9.81
N SER A 423 -45.32 6.78 10.20
CA SER A 423 -45.86 6.50 11.53
C SER A 423 -46.29 5.03 11.68
N SER A 424 -47.00 4.72 12.76
CA SER A 424 -47.68 3.42 12.94
C SER A 424 -49.14 3.43 12.47
N GLN A 425 -49.50 4.36 11.58
CA GLN A 425 -50.83 4.52 11.03
C GLN A 425 -50.80 4.62 9.51
N ASN A 426 -51.97 4.69 8.88
CA ASN A 426 -52.09 4.72 7.43
C ASN A 426 -51.48 5.99 6.82
N ASP A 427 -50.29 5.85 6.25
CA ASP A 427 -49.50 6.93 5.70
C ASP A 427 -49.57 6.99 4.16
N VAL A 428 -49.28 8.17 3.61
CA VAL A 428 -49.15 8.38 2.16
C VAL A 428 -47.81 9.04 1.88
N ILE A 429 -46.83 8.26 1.45
CA ILE A 429 -45.47 8.72 1.22
C ILE A 429 -45.20 8.66 -0.28
N VAL A 430 -44.84 9.80 -0.86
CA VAL A 430 -44.51 9.97 -2.27
C VAL A 430 -43.10 10.52 -2.39
N GLY A 431 -42.22 9.77 -3.03
CA GLY A 431 -40.86 10.16 -3.39
C GLY A 431 -40.80 11.23 -4.48
N ASP A 432 -39.62 11.46 -5.02
CA ASP A 432 -39.36 12.49 -6.02
C ASP A 432 -38.83 11.94 -7.36
N SER A 433 -37.69 12.41 -7.86
CA SER A 433 -37.08 11.86 -9.07
C SER A 433 -35.67 11.29 -8.82
N ALA A 434 -35.20 11.40 -7.58
CA ALA A 434 -33.99 10.80 -7.07
C ALA A 434 -34.29 9.39 -6.55
N ASN A 435 -33.29 8.71 -6.00
CA ASN A 435 -33.48 7.41 -5.39
C ASN A 435 -33.92 7.63 -3.93
N ASN A 436 -35.15 7.27 -3.58
CA ASN A 436 -35.67 7.47 -2.24
C ASN A 436 -35.75 6.14 -1.45
N VAL A 437 -35.55 6.19 -0.14
CA VAL A 437 -35.88 5.11 0.80
C VAL A 437 -37.13 5.49 1.58
N LEU A 438 -38.19 4.69 1.40
CA LEU A 438 -39.50 4.93 1.97
C LEU A 438 -39.85 3.82 2.96
N THR A 439 -39.99 4.19 4.23
CA THR A 439 -40.45 3.28 5.29
C THR A 439 -41.86 3.68 5.69
N GLY A 440 -42.86 2.84 5.45
CA GLY A 440 -44.25 3.13 5.86
C GLY A 440 -44.46 3.06 7.37
N GLY A 441 -43.79 2.10 8.02
CA GLY A 441 -44.07 1.73 9.39
C GLY A 441 -45.23 0.75 9.48
N GLY A 442 -45.93 0.70 10.60
CA GLY A 442 -47.15 -0.11 10.69
C GLY A 442 -48.33 0.65 10.11
N GLY A 443 -49.24 0.00 9.40
CA GLY A 443 -50.33 0.75 8.81
C GLY A 443 -50.94 0.04 7.64
N ALA A 444 -51.70 0.77 6.83
CA ALA A 444 -52.03 0.34 5.48
C ALA A 444 -51.67 1.52 4.60
N ASP A 445 -50.42 1.52 4.18
CA ASP A 445 -49.73 2.71 3.71
C ASP A 445 -49.73 2.77 2.19
N THR A 446 -49.48 3.95 1.64
CA THR A 446 -49.30 4.14 0.20
C THR A 446 -47.91 4.68 -0.02
N LEU A 447 -47.02 3.85 -0.55
CA LEU A 447 -45.63 4.18 -0.87
C LEU A 447 -45.51 4.33 -2.40
N VAL A 448 -45.08 5.51 -2.85
CA VAL A 448 -44.95 5.84 -4.28
C VAL A 448 -43.54 6.36 -4.53
N GLY A 449 -42.68 5.61 -5.22
CA GLY A 449 -41.29 6.04 -5.46
C GLY A 449 -41.19 7.18 -6.46
N GLN A 450 -41.93 7.06 -7.58
CA GLN A 450 -41.99 7.97 -8.73
C GLN A 450 -40.93 7.70 -9.79
N GLY A 451 -39.84 8.46 -9.84
CA GLY A 451 -38.74 8.21 -10.77
C GLY A 451 -37.45 8.12 -10.00
N GLY A 452 -36.47 7.39 -10.53
CA GLY A 452 -35.29 7.03 -9.74
C GLY A 452 -35.26 5.51 -9.56
N PHE A 453 -34.47 5.05 -8.61
CA PHE A 453 -34.44 3.67 -8.14
C PHE A 453 -34.84 3.69 -6.67
N ASP A 454 -36.14 3.46 -6.43
CA ASP A 454 -36.76 3.71 -5.14
C ASP A 454 -36.87 2.43 -4.32
N THR A 455 -36.76 2.57 -3.00
CA THR A 455 -36.73 1.47 -2.05
C THR A 455 -37.93 1.55 -1.10
N ALA A 456 -38.70 0.46 -1.00
CA ALA A 456 -39.57 0.25 0.16
C ALA A 456 -38.83 -0.61 1.18
N ASP A 457 -38.67 -0.08 2.39
CA ASP A 457 -37.89 -0.73 3.46
C ASP A 457 -38.80 -1.30 4.54
N TYR A 458 -38.75 -2.62 4.73
CA TYR A 458 -39.44 -3.36 5.78
C TYR A 458 -38.48 -4.04 6.77
N SER A 459 -37.20 -3.69 6.76
CA SER A 459 -36.14 -4.29 7.59
C SER A 459 -36.43 -4.24 9.09
N LYS A 460 -37.10 -3.17 9.55
CA LYS A 460 -37.50 -2.99 10.95
C LYS A 460 -38.76 -3.76 11.34
N SER A 461 -39.41 -4.46 10.41
CA SER A 461 -40.66 -5.16 10.71
C SER A 461 -40.47 -6.30 11.70
N SER A 462 -41.36 -6.37 12.68
CA SER A 462 -41.33 -7.37 13.75
C SER A 462 -41.86 -8.76 13.33
N ALA A 463 -42.25 -8.94 12.06
CA ALA A 463 -42.72 -10.19 11.49
C ALA A 463 -42.49 -10.22 9.97
N GLY A 464 -42.50 -11.42 9.39
CA GLY A 464 -42.36 -11.61 7.95
C GLY A 464 -43.44 -10.89 7.14
N VAL A 465 -43.03 -10.32 6.02
CA VAL A 465 -43.83 -9.55 5.08
C VAL A 465 -44.08 -10.33 3.79
N THR A 466 -45.17 -10.00 3.10
CA THR A 466 -45.50 -10.52 1.78
C THR A 466 -45.79 -9.36 0.86
N ILE A 467 -44.90 -9.13 -0.11
CA ILE A 467 -45.01 -8.08 -1.12
C ILE A 467 -45.25 -8.70 -2.48
N ILE A 468 -46.24 -8.17 -3.20
CA ILE A 468 -46.55 -8.57 -4.58
C ILE A 468 -46.64 -7.31 -5.44
N GLN A 469 -45.64 -7.10 -6.29
CA GLN A 469 -45.67 -6.10 -7.33
C GLN A 469 -46.49 -6.58 -8.53
N THR A 470 -47.14 -5.64 -9.21
CA THR A 470 -47.90 -5.92 -10.44
C THR A 470 -47.56 -4.96 -11.58
N SER A 471 -46.50 -4.18 -11.39
CA SER A 471 -45.95 -3.25 -12.37
C SER A 471 -45.61 -3.98 -13.67
N SER A 472 -45.82 -3.29 -14.79
CA SER A 472 -45.43 -3.84 -16.09
C SER A 472 -45.06 -2.72 -17.05
N SER A 473 -44.36 -3.06 -18.14
CA SER A 473 -44.06 -2.07 -19.19
C SER A 473 -45.30 -1.36 -19.77
N ALA A 474 -46.50 -1.97 -19.67
CA ALA A 474 -47.76 -1.38 -20.11
C ALA A 474 -48.42 -0.50 -19.04
N ASP A 475 -48.18 -0.80 -17.76
CA ASP A 475 -48.69 -0.07 -16.62
C ASP A 475 -47.62 -0.07 -15.50
N PRO A 476 -46.61 0.81 -15.58
CA PRO A 476 -45.55 0.85 -14.58
C PRO A 476 -46.07 1.25 -13.19
N ALA A 477 -47.16 2.02 -13.14
CA ALA A 477 -47.80 2.50 -11.92
C ALA A 477 -48.91 1.56 -11.41
N ALA A 478 -48.93 0.29 -11.87
CA ALA A 478 -49.86 -0.70 -11.34
C ALA A 478 -49.57 -0.91 -9.84
N VAL A 479 -50.64 -0.86 -9.04
CA VAL A 479 -50.53 -0.91 -7.58
C VAL A 479 -50.14 -2.30 -7.11
N GLY A 480 -48.94 -2.44 -6.58
CA GLY A 480 -48.51 -3.58 -5.78
C GLY A 480 -49.19 -3.62 -4.42
N THR A 481 -49.14 -4.76 -3.74
CA THR A 481 -49.80 -4.96 -2.45
C THR A 481 -48.87 -5.59 -1.43
N GLY A 482 -48.91 -5.08 -0.20
CA GLY A 482 -48.29 -5.68 0.97
C GLY A 482 -49.29 -6.40 1.89
N THR A 483 -48.85 -7.47 2.54
CA THR A 483 -49.55 -8.12 3.66
C THR A 483 -48.58 -8.70 4.68
N GLY A 484 -48.98 -8.82 5.96
CA GLY A 484 -48.12 -9.34 7.02
C GLY A 484 -47.15 -8.30 7.58
N GLY A 485 -46.80 -8.42 8.86
CA GLY A 485 -45.93 -7.45 9.54
C GLY A 485 -46.39 -6.00 9.36
N ASP A 486 -45.43 -5.16 9.04
CA ASP A 486 -45.61 -3.73 8.77
C ASP A 486 -46.23 -3.49 7.40
N ALA A 487 -46.03 -4.40 6.44
CA ALA A 487 -46.64 -4.34 5.11
C ALA A 487 -48.17 -4.51 5.09
N GLN A 488 -48.86 -4.56 6.23
CA GLN A 488 -50.24 -5.05 6.34
C GLN A 488 -51.29 -4.12 5.70
N GLY A 489 -51.51 -4.28 4.41
CA GLY A 489 -52.51 -3.52 3.66
C GLY A 489 -51.89 -2.41 2.80
N ASP A 490 -50.56 -2.41 2.71
CA ASP A 490 -49.80 -1.43 1.95
C ASP A 490 -50.04 -1.52 0.45
N GLN A 491 -49.87 -0.37 -0.19
CA GLN A 491 -49.91 -0.18 -1.62
C GLN A 491 -48.57 0.40 -2.07
N LEU A 492 -47.90 -0.30 -2.98
CA LEU A 492 -46.61 0.10 -3.51
C LEU A 492 -46.76 0.46 -4.99
N LEU A 493 -46.23 1.60 -5.40
CA LEU A 493 -46.29 2.09 -6.77
C LEU A 493 -44.91 2.61 -7.16
N LEU A 494 -44.41 2.23 -8.34
CA LEU A 494 -43.13 2.76 -8.86
C LEU A 494 -42.01 2.58 -7.82
N ILE A 495 -41.86 1.34 -7.31
CA ILE A 495 -40.81 0.95 -6.37
C ILE A 495 -40.03 -0.17 -7.04
N GLU A 496 -38.74 0.04 -7.23
CA GLU A 496 -37.84 -0.90 -7.90
C GLU A 496 -37.12 -1.82 -6.93
N ARG A 497 -36.92 -1.40 -5.67
CA ARG A 497 -36.25 -2.19 -4.63
C ARG A 497 -37.13 -2.45 -3.43
N ILE A 498 -37.14 -3.70 -2.96
CA ILE A 498 -37.81 -4.11 -1.73
C ILE A 498 -36.77 -4.70 -0.77
N ILE A 499 -36.74 -4.17 0.46
CA ILE A 499 -35.99 -4.76 1.57
C ILE A 499 -37.00 -5.45 2.49
N GLY A 500 -36.80 -6.75 2.70
CA GLY A 500 -37.57 -7.60 3.59
C GLY A 500 -37.21 -7.41 5.07
N SER A 501 -37.88 -8.16 5.92
CA SER A 501 -37.67 -8.21 7.37
C SER A 501 -36.61 -9.23 7.76
N ALA A 502 -36.26 -9.32 9.05
CA ALA A 502 -35.39 -10.40 9.56
C ALA A 502 -36.12 -11.76 9.75
N PHE A 503 -37.25 -11.98 9.06
CA PHE A 503 -38.09 -13.17 9.17
C PHE A 503 -38.44 -13.69 7.77
N ALA A 504 -38.97 -14.92 7.71
CA ALA A 504 -39.35 -15.54 6.44
C ALA A 504 -40.38 -14.71 5.64
N ASP A 505 -39.92 -14.14 4.54
CA ASP A 505 -40.66 -13.23 3.67
C ASP A 505 -41.12 -13.89 2.37
N VAL A 506 -42.08 -13.24 1.70
CA VAL A 506 -42.51 -13.61 0.34
C VAL A 506 -42.51 -12.37 -0.53
N LEU A 507 -41.49 -12.22 -1.38
CA LEU A 507 -41.29 -11.06 -2.23
C LEU A 507 -41.50 -11.47 -3.70
N THR A 508 -42.47 -10.86 -4.37
CA THR A 508 -42.79 -11.14 -5.77
C THR A 508 -42.76 -9.87 -6.59
N GLY A 509 -41.91 -9.85 -7.63
CA GLY A 509 -41.78 -8.78 -8.60
C GLY A 509 -42.82 -8.78 -9.72
N GLY A 510 -42.77 -7.74 -10.54
CA GLY A 510 -43.65 -7.47 -11.67
C GLY A 510 -43.12 -8.00 -13.00
N ASP A 511 -43.41 -7.27 -14.08
CA ASP A 511 -42.79 -7.46 -15.41
C ASP A 511 -41.65 -6.43 -15.68
N LEU A 512 -41.26 -5.65 -14.66
CA LEU A 512 -40.18 -4.67 -14.71
C LEU A 512 -38.94 -5.24 -13.99
N ASN A 513 -37.82 -4.52 -14.06
CA ASN A 513 -36.60 -4.95 -13.39
C ASN A 513 -36.68 -4.60 -11.90
N ASP A 514 -36.71 -5.62 -11.05
CA ASP A 514 -36.86 -5.45 -9.61
C ASP A 514 -35.58 -5.90 -8.87
N THR A 515 -35.35 -5.35 -7.68
CA THR A 515 -34.26 -5.74 -6.78
C THR A 515 -34.79 -6.12 -5.41
N PHE A 516 -34.32 -7.23 -4.86
CA PHE A 516 -34.81 -7.77 -3.59
C PHE A 516 -33.65 -8.04 -2.63
N MET A 517 -33.76 -7.52 -1.43
CA MET A 517 -32.96 -7.94 -0.29
C MET A 517 -33.91 -8.62 0.71
N GLY A 518 -33.85 -9.95 0.81
CA GLY A 518 -34.74 -10.70 1.73
C GLY A 518 -34.45 -10.38 3.20
N GLY A 519 -33.17 -10.22 3.54
CA GLY A 519 -32.72 -10.17 4.93
C GLY A 519 -32.48 -11.57 5.48
N ALA A 520 -32.40 -11.70 6.80
CA ALA A 520 -32.31 -13.01 7.42
C ALA A 520 -33.68 -13.71 7.35
N GLY A 521 -33.73 -15.00 7.05
CA GLY A 521 -35.02 -15.64 6.90
C GLY A 521 -34.93 -16.98 6.20
N SER A 522 -36.04 -17.43 5.66
CA SER A 522 -36.06 -18.49 4.66
C SER A 522 -37.07 -18.03 3.65
N ASP A 523 -36.60 -17.16 2.77
CA ASP A 523 -37.44 -16.24 2.03
C ASP A 523 -37.85 -16.84 0.69
N VAL A 524 -39.00 -16.42 0.18
CA VAL A 524 -39.46 -16.80 -1.14
C VAL A 524 -39.40 -15.57 -2.03
N ILE A 525 -38.38 -15.51 -2.89
CA ILE A 525 -38.15 -14.38 -3.79
C ILE A 525 -38.41 -14.83 -5.22
N SER A 526 -39.30 -14.11 -5.90
CA SER A 526 -39.67 -14.36 -7.28
C SER A 526 -39.59 -13.06 -8.07
N GLY A 527 -38.60 -12.90 -8.95
CA GLY A 527 -38.43 -11.67 -9.74
C GLY A 527 -39.59 -11.38 -10.69
N GLY A 528 -40.21 -12.44 -11.24
CA GLY A 528 -41.32 -12.29 -12.16
C GLY A 528 -40.83 -12.28 -13.61
N GLY A 529 -41.05 -11.19 -14.33
CA GLY A 529 -40.46 -10.97 -15.64
C GLY A 529 -39.65 -9.67 -15.64
N GLY A 530 -38.60 -9.58 -16.44
CA GLY A 530 -37.67 -8.46 -16.37
C GLY A 530 -36.25 -9.00 -16.34
N THR A 531 -35.33 -8.20 -15.84
CA THR A 531 -34.01 -8.65 -15.37
C THR A 531 -33.90 -8.30 -13.90
N ASP A 532 -34.04 -9.31 -13.05
CA ASP A 532 -34.27 -9.12 -11.62
C ASP A 532 -33.03 -9.49 -10.79
N THR A 533 -32.84 -8.81 -9.68
CA THR A 533 -31.65 -8.91 -8.83
C THR A 533 -32.01 -9.40 -7.44
N ALA A 534 -31.33 -10.43 -6.95
CA ALA A 534 -31.32 -10.78 -5.54
C ALA A 534 -30.01 -10.28 -4.90
N GLU A 535 -30.15 -9.53 -3.80
CA GLU A 535 -29.07 -8.81 -3.13
C GLU A 535 -28.86 -9.36 -1.72
N TYR A 536 -27.61 -9.68 -1.39
CA TYR A 536 -27.17 -10.22 -0.10
C TYR A 536 -26.05 -9.37 0.54
N SER A 537 -25.93 -8.11 0.14
CA SER A 537 -24.88 -7.18 0.54
C SER A 537 -24.80 -6.93 2.05
N SER A 538 -25.92 -7.09 2.77
CA SER A 538 -26.01 -6.94 4.23
C SER A 538 -25.70 -8.24 5.02
N SER A 539 -25.53 -9.37 4.32
CA SER A 539 -25.28 -10.66 4.97
C SER A 539 -23.95 -10.68 5.72
N ALA A 540 -24.00 -11.06 7.00
CA ALA A 540 -22.80 -11.14 7.85
C ALA A 540 -21.91 -12.36 7.56
N ALA A 541 -22.31 -13.24 6.62
CA ALA A 541 -21.57 -14.42 6.20
C ALA A 541 -21.70 -14.66 4.69
N GLY A 542 -20.71 -15.33 4.11
CA GLY A 542 -20.70 -15.63 2.68
C GLY A 542 -21.85 -16.53 2.25
N VAL A 543 -22.40 -16.25 1.07
CA VAL A 543 -23.53 -16.93 0.45
C VAL A 543 -23.06 -17.84 -0.70
N THR A 544 -23.76 -18.94 -0.90
CA THR A 544 -23.54 -19.84 -2.04
C THR A 544 -24.84 -20.00 -2.79
N ILE A 545 -24.90 -19.47 -4.01
CA ILE A 545 -26.11 -19.40 -4.82
C ILE A 545 -25.81 -19.92 -6.23
N ALA A 546 -26.64 -20.85 -6.70
CA ALA A 546 -26.61 -21.32 -8.07
C ALA A 546 -28.01 -21.18 -8.70
N LEU A 547 -28.12 -20.25 -9.65
CA LEU A 547 -29.36 -19.95 -10.35
C LEU A 547 -29.85 -21.13 -11.20
N SER A 548 -31.17 -21.25 -11.32
CA SER A 548 -31.81 -22.36 -12.02
C SER A 548 -32.58 -21.89 -13.24
N ASN A 549 -32.48 -22.66 -14.33
CA ASN A 549 -33.19 -22.36 -15.59
C ASN A 549 -34.70 -22.67 -15.56
N THR A 550 -35.16 -23.55 -14.65
CA THR A 550 -36.53 -24.09 -14.70
C THR A 550 -37.19 -24.31 -13.33
N GLY A 551 -36.68 -23.67 -12.27
CA GLY A 551 -37.19 -23.83 -10.92
C GLY A 551 -36.46 -22.93 -9.94
N ALA A 552 -36.45 -23.32 -8.66
CA ALA A 552 -35.73 -22.57 -7.62
C ALA A 552 -34.22 -22.75 -7.75
N ALA A 553 -33.47 -21.69 -7.43
CA ALA A 553 -32.03 -21.74 -7.24
C ALA A 553 -31.65 -22.70 -6.11
N THR A 554 -30.41 -23.19 -6.13
CA THR A 554 -29.81 -23.85 -4.97
C THR A 554 -29.08 -22.79 -4.17
N VAL A 555 -29.41 -22.64 -2.89
CA VAL A 555 -28.89 -21.60 -2.01
C VAL A 555 -28.42 -22.20 -0.68
N SER A 556 -27.44 -21.58 -0.04
CA SER A 556 -26.99 -21.88 1.33
C SER A 556 -26.06 -20.79 1.85
N GLY A 557 -25.90 -20.72 3.17
CA GLY A 557 -24.97 -19.80 3.83
C GLY A 557 -25.53 -18.39 4.00
N GLY A 558 -25.11 -17.73 5.09
CA GLY A 558 -25.55 -16.37 5.43
C GLY A 558 -27.06 -16.20 5.41
N ASP A 559 -27.49 -15.07 4.89
CA ASP A 559 -28.90 -14.73 4.72
C ASP A 559 -29.58 -15.53 3.60
N ALA A 560 -28.82 -16.14 2.68
CA ALA A 560 -29.37 -17.03 1.64
C ALA A 560 -29.80 -18.41 2.18
N GLU A 561 -29.56 -18.73 3.45
CA GLU A 561 -29.83 -20.05 4.02
C GLU A 561 -31.33 -20.36 4.12
N GLY A 562 -31.80 -21.23 3.22
CA GLY A 562 -33.19 -21.69 3.21
C GLY A 562 -34.08 -20.91 2.25
N ASP A 563 -33.53 -19.93 1.55
CA ASP A 563 -34.25 -19.14 0.54
C ASP A 563 -34.69 -19.98 -0.67
N ILE A 564 -35.67 -19.44 -1.39
CA ILE A 564 -36.19 -19.97 -2.63
C ILE A 564 -36.21 -18.83 -3.64
N LEU A 565 -35.20 -18.80 -4.53
CA LEU A 565 -35.09 -17.80 -5.59
C LEU A 565 -35.62 -18.36 -6.91
N THR A 566 -36.55 -17.65 -7.56
CA THR A 566 -37.07 -18.00 -8.89
C THR A 566 -37.15 -16.77 -9.79
N SER A 567 -36.95 -16.94 -11.10
CA SER A 567 -36.92 -15.81 -12.05
C SER A 567 -35.99 -14.67 -11.59
N ILE A 568 -34.77 -15.03 -11.18
CA ILE A 568 -33.71 -14.07 -10.83
C ILE A 568 -32.60 -14.28 -11.83
N GLU A 569 -32.09 -13.18 -12.40
CA GLU A 569 -30.98 -13.20 -13.35
C GLU A 569 -29.70 -12.61 -12.76
N ASN A 570 -29.80 -11.71 -11.78
CA ASN A 570 -28.65 -11.04 -11.21
C ASN A 570 -28.47 -11.36 -9.73
N LEU A 571 -27.23 -11.42 -9.29
CA LEU A 571 -26.86 -11.66 -7.89
C LEU A 571 -25.85 -10.62 -7.43
N ILE A 572 -26.08 -10.11 -6.22
CA ILE A 572 -25.10 -9.31 -5.47
C ILE A 572 -24.80 -10.06 -4.18
N GLY A 573 -23.53 -10.40 -3.98
CA GLY A 573 -22.99 -11.08 -2.80
C GLY A 573 -22.87 -10.18 -1.58
N SER A 574 -22.25 -10.73 -0.55
CA SER A 574 -21.97 -10.13 0.74
C SER A 574 -20.58 -9.48 0.77
N ALA A 575 -20.15 -9.01 1.95
CA ALA A 575 -18.76 -8.58 2.16
C ALA A 575 -17.81 -9.73 2.55
N MET A 576 -18.23 -10.99 2.33
CA MET A 576 -17.54 -12.21 2.72
C MET A 576 -17.36 -13.11 1.50
N ALA A 577 -16.50 -14.13 1.59
CA ALA A 577 -16.25 -15.05 0.48
C ALA A 577 -17.52 -15.79 0.00
N ASP A 578 -17.97 -15.44 -1.20
CA ASP A 578 -19.20 -15.91 -1.83
C ASP A 578 -18.95 -16.90 -2.97
N VAL A 579 -20.00 -17.63 -3.33
CA VAL A 579 -20.02 -18.54 -4.48
C VAL A 579 -21.28 -18.27 -5.30
N LEU A 580 -21.13 -17.56 -6.42
CA LEU A 580 -22.24 -17.07 -7.23
C LEU A 580 -22.22 -17.69 -8.63
N TYR A 581 -23.20 -18.54 -8.92
CA TYR A 581 -23.34 -19.19 -10.22
C TYR A 581 -24.61 -18.73 -10.95
N GLY A 582 -24.43 -18.21 -12.16
CA GLY A 582 -25.50 -17.87 -13.08
C GLY A 582 -26.12 -19.08 -13.77
N ASN A 583 -26.94 -18.82 -14.78
CA ASN A 583 -27.73 -19.81 -15.49
C ASN A 583 -27.61 -19.61 -17.03
N SER A 584 -28.64 -19.99 -17.81
CA SER A 584 -28.61 -19.82 -19.28
C SER A 584 -29.24 -18.51 -19.78
N GLN A 585 -29.67 -17.65 -18.86
CA GLN A 585 -30.08 -16.28 -19.12
C GLN A 585 -28.87 -15.35 -19.00
N VAL A 586 -29.00 -14.10 -19.41
CA VAL A 586 -27.92 -13.11 -19.28
C VAL A 586 -27.84 -12.69 -17.82
N ASN A 587 -26.73 -13.01 -17.16
CA ASN A 587 -26.55 -12.76 -15.73
C ASN A 587 -25.60 -11.58 -15.46
N ARG A 588 -25.85 -10.87 -14.36
CA ARG A 588 -24.89 -9.98 -13.70
C ARG A 588 -24.60 -10.49 -12.31
N LEU A 589 -23.32 -10.75 -12.02
CA LEU A 589 -22.86 -11.30 -10.75
C LEU A 589 -21.87 -10.33 -10.12
N GLU A 590 -22.12 -9.93 -8.88
CA GLU A 590 -21.25 -9.03 -8.12
C GLU A 590 -20.88 -9.72 -6.80
N GLY A 591 -19.58 -9.87 -6.51
CA GLY A 591 -19.10 -10.52 -5.29
C GLY A 591 -19.21 -9.59 -4.09
N GLY A 592 -18.61 -8.42 -4.20
CA GLY A 592 -18.58 -7.42 -3.13
C GLY A 592 -17.18 -7.35 -2.55
N ALA A 593 -17.02 -7.63 -1.26
CA ALA A 593 -15.71 -7.83 -0.66
C ALA A 593 -15.56 -9.31 -0.30
N GLY A 594 -14.33 -9.81 -0.20
CA GLY A 594 -14.09 -11.22 0.07
C GLY A 594 -13.36 -11.92 -1.08
N ASN A 595 -13.14 -13.22 -0.94
CA ASN A 595 -12.52 -14.00 -2.00
C ASN A 595 -13.61 -14.84 -2.67
N ASP A 596 -14.16 -14.33 -3.75
CA ASP A 596 -15.39 -14.82 -4.32
C ASP A 596 -15.14 -15.78 -5.48
N THR A 597 -16.09 -16.67 -5.73
CA THR A 597 -16.02 -17.66 -6.81
C THR A 597 -17.25 -17.58 -7.70
N PHE A 598 -17.01 -17.40 -9.00
CA PHE A 598 -18.07 -17.17 -9.98
C PHE A 598 -18.15 -18.28 -11.03
N ARG A 599 -19.35 -18.46 -11.58
CA ARG A 599 -19.60 -19.09 -12.88
C ARG A 599 -20.73 -18.34 -13.57
N THR A 600 -20.53 -17.85 -14.79
CA THR A 600 -21.53 -17.06 -15.54
C THR A 600 -22.65 -17.94 -16.09
N GLY A 601 -22.29 -19.00 -16.80
CA GLY A 601 -23.25 -19.93 -17.41
C GLY A 601 -23.19 -19.88 -18.92
N THR A 602 -24.33 -19.75 -19.61
CA THR A 602 -24.36 -19.77 -21.08
C THR A 602 -25.26 -18.68 -21.68
N GLY A 603 -25.49 -17.58 -20.96
CA GLY A 603 -26.37 -16.50 -21.38
C GLY A 603 -25.74 -15.56 -22.41
N GLY A 604 -24.42 -15.40 -22.33
CA GLY A 604 -23.62 -14.52 -23.16
C GLY A 604 -23.52 -15.01 -24.60
N VAL A 605 -23.47 -14.05 -25.53
CA VAL A 605 -23.19 -14.28 -26.95
C VAL A 605 -22.45 -13.07 -27.52
N ALA A 606 -21.11 -13.10 -27.47
CA ALA A 606 -20.26 -11.97 -27.89
C ALA A 606 -20.59 -11.47 -29.31
N ALA A 607 -20.85 -12.41 -30.24
CA ALA A 607 -21.17 -12.09 -31.63
C ALA A 607 -22.50 -11.33 -31.81
N SER A 608 -23.41 -11.43 -30.84
CA SER A 608 -24.71 -10.73 -30.85
C SER A 608 -24.71 -9.46 -29.98
N GLY A 609 -23.58 -9.15 -29.31
CA GLY A 609 -23.49 -8.05 -28.35
C GLY A 609 -24.32 -8.28 -27.08
N ILE A 610 -24.52 -9.55 -26.72
CA ILE A 610 -25.19 -9.96 -25.48
C ILE A 610 -24.08 -10.35 -24.52
N TYR A 611 -24.01 -9.66 -23.38
CA TYR A 611 -22.89 -9.77 -22.46
C TYR A 611 -23.36 -10.12 -21.06
N GLU A 612 -22.64 -11.03 -20.42
CA GLU A 612 -22.73 -11.27 -18.98
C GLU A 612 -21.68 -10.41 -18.28
N VAL A 613 -21.99 -9.94 -17.07
CA VAL A 613 -21.07 -9.08 -16.32
C VAL A 613 -20.74 -9.71 -14.99
N VAL A 614 -19.45 -9.90 -14.73
CA VAL A 614 -18.94 -10.36 -13.44
C VAL A 614 -18.06 -9.27 -12.86
N ILE A 615 -18.33 -8.90 -11.62
CA ILE A 615 -17.52 -7.98 -10.83
C ILE A 615 -17.11 -8.73 -9.56
N GLY A 616 -15.81 -8.96 -9.37
CA GLY A 616 -15.31 -9.56 -8.13
C GLY A 616 -15.45 -8.58 -6.98
N GLY A 617 -14.64 -7.53 -7.03
CA GLY A 617 -14.67 -6.43 -6.07
C GLY A 617 -13.39 -6.40 -5.24
N ASP A 618 -13.49 -6.27 -3.93
CA ASP A 618 -12.33 -6.24 -3.04
C ASP A 618 -11.95 -7.65 -2.59
N GLY A 619 -10.82 -8.17 -3.04
CA GLY A 619 -10.24 -9.41 -2.52
C GLY A 619 -9.48 -10.19 -3.58
N ILE A 620 -9.51 -11.53 -3.50
CA ILE A 620 -8.91 -12.41 -4.50
C ILE A 620 -10.01 -13.29 -5.08
N ASP A 621 -10.47 -12.91 -6.26
CA ASP A 621 -11.66 -13.45 -6.87
C ASP A 621 -11.33 -14.42 -8.00
N THR A 622 -12.22 -15.40 -8.20
CA THR A 622 -11.99 -16.51 -9.14
C THR A 622 -13.19 -16.73 -10.04
N ILE A 623 -12.97 -16.68 -11.35
CA ILE A 623 -13.94 -17.17 -12.34
C ILE A 623 -13.60 -18.61 -12.74
N ASP A 624 -14.59 -19.51 -12.67
CA ASP A 624 -14.39 -20.95 -12.87
C ASP A 624 -15.13 -21.49 -14.10
N TYR A 625 -14.39 -21.79 -15.17
CA TYR A 625 -14.90 -22.38 -16.41
C TYR A 625 -14.65 -23.90 -16.52
N SER A 626 -14.28 -24.57 -15.42
CA SER A 626 -13.95 -26.01 -15.44
C SER A 626 -15.08 -26.93 -15.91
N THR A 627 -16.32 -26.45 -15.88
CA THR A 627 -17.51 -27.16 -16.38
C THR A 627 -17.83 -26.89 -17.84
N SER A 628 -17.16 -25.93 -18.47
CA SER A 628 -17.42 -25.53 -19.85
C SER A 628 -17.26 -26.71 -20.80
N SER A 629 -18.23 -26.86 -21.70
CA SER A 629 -18.27 -27.95 -22.68
C SER A 629 -17.41 -27.73 -23.93
N SER A 630 -16.70 -26.60 -23.99
CA SER A 630 -15.71 -26.27 -25.02
C SER A 630 -14.66 -25.31 -24.48
N ALA A 631 -13.58 -25.12 -25.24
CA ALA A 631 -12.53 -24.17 -24.91
C ALA A 631 -13.07 -22.75 -24.68
N VAL A 632 -12.47 -22.05 -23.72
CA VAL A 632 -12.78 -20.69 -23.32
C VAL A 632 -11.63 -19.75 -23.66
N GLY A 633 -11.98 -18.54 -24.06
CA GLY A 633 -11.09 -17.41 -24.29
C GLY A 633 -11.39 -16.32 -23.27
N ALA A 634 -10.89 -16.47 -22.04
CA ALA A 634 -11.21 -15.58 -20.92
C ALA A 634 -10.16 -14.47 -20.78
N ILE A 635 -10.64 -13.25 -20.55
CA ILE A 635 -9.80 -12.05 -20.42
C ILE A 635 -10.19 -11.29 -19.15
N LEU A 636 -9.24 -11.12 -18.23
CA LEU A 636 -9.40 -10.30 -17.03
C LEU A 636 -9.21 -8.81 -17.33
N PHE A 637 -9.91 -7.96 -16.59
CA PHE A 637 -9.78 -6.51 -16.70
C PHE A 637 -9.86 -5.83 -15.34
N ASN A 638 -8.84 -5.04 -15.00
CA ASN A 638 -8.77 -4.33 -13.71
C ASN A 638 -8.96 -2.81 -13.84
N GLY A 639 -9.49 -2.35 -14.98
CA GLY A 639 -9.72 -0.92 -15.25
C GLY A 639 -11.18 -0.50 -15.01
N VAL A 640 -11.39 0.78 -14.69
CA VAL A 640 -12.74 1.40 -14.61
C VAL A 640 -13.10 2.21 -15.87
N SER A 641 -12.21 2.26 -16.87
CA SER A 641 -12.45 3.02 -18.12
C SER A 641 -11.77 2.36 -19.32
N GLY A 642 -12.41 2.45 -20.49
CA GLY A 642 -11.91 1.87 -21.74
C GLY A 642 -12.95 1.00 -22.44
N ASN A 643 -12.59 0.44 -23.59
CA ASN A 643 -13.44 -0.52 -24.29
C ASN A 643 -13.24 -1.87 -23.59
N LEU A 644 -14.22 -2.26 -22.76
CA LEU A 644 -14.13 -3.46 -21.93
C LEU A 644 -13.88 -4.69 -22.80
N PRO A 645 -12.84 -5.50 -22.50
CA PRO A 645 -12.59 -6.72 -23.24
C PRO A 645 -13.76 -7.70 -23.02
N VAL A 646 -14.09 -8.41 -24.08
CA VAL A 646 -15.16 -9.41 -24.07
C VAL A 646 -14.52 -10.77 -24.29
N SER A 647 -14.74 -11.66 -23.34
CA SER A 647 -14.33 -13.06 -23.41
C SER A 647 -15.15 -13.80 -24.48
N GLN A 648 -14.58 -14.88 -25.02
CA GLN A 648 -15.14 -15.58 -26.18
C GLN A 648 -15.05 -17.10 -26.02
N GLY A 649 -16.04 -17.81 -26.56
CA GLY A 649 -16.03 -19.28 -26.63
C GLY A 649 -16.42 -19.97 -25.32
N GLY A 650 -17.08 -21.13 -25.46
CA GLY A 650 -17.58 -21.89 -24.32
C GLY A 650 -18.55 -21.08 -23.45
N GLU A 651 -18.46 -21.31 -22.14
CA GLU A 651 -19.21 -20.54 -21.13
C GLU A 651 -18.70 -19.09 -20.99
N ALA A 652 -17.49 -18.78 -21.47
CA ALA A 652 -16.95 -17.41 -21.43
C ALA A 652 -17.45 -16.50 -22.57
N ASP A 653 -18.28 -17.00 -23.49
CA ASP A 653 -18.68 -16.25 -24.69
C ASP A 653 -19.57 -15.06 -24.34
N GLY A 654 -19.06 -13.84 -24.48
CA GLY A 654 -19.80 -12.64 -24.12
C GLY A 654 -19.53 -12.16 -22.69
N ASP A 655 -18.64 -12.80 -21.94
CA ASP A 655 -18.39 -12.41 -20.55
C ASP A 655 -17.48 -11.20 -20.45
N MET A 656 -17.85 -10.30 -19.56
CA MET A 656 -17.07 -9.14 -19.16
C MET A 656 -16.64 -9.34 -17.71
N LEU A 657 -15.34 -9.58 -17.50
CA LEU A 657 -14.76 -9.97 -16.22
C LEU A 657 -13.98 -8.78 -15.63
N LEU A 658 -14.53 -8.16 -14.59
CA LEU A 658 -14.00 -6.95 -13.98
C LEU A 658 -13.57 -7.26 -12.55
N LEU A 659 -12.40 -6.75 -12.14
CA LEU A 659 -11.89 -6.92 -10.77
C LEU A 659 -11.87 -8.41 -10.36
N ILE A 660 -11.32 -9.27 -11.23
CA ILE A 660 -11.15 -10.70 -11.00
C ILE A 660 -9.67 -11.01 -11.17
N GLU A 661 -9.09 -11.76 -10.24
CA GLU A 661 -7.65 -12.06 -10.23
C GLU A 661 -7.34 -13.46 -10.78
N ASN A 662 -8.25 -14.41 -10.67
CA ASN A 662 -7.97 -15.81 -10.99
C ASN A 662 -8.93 -16.37 -12.04
N ILE A 663 -8.38 -17.18 -12.95
CA ILE A 663 -9.17 -17.96 -13.91
C ILE A 663 -8.86 -19.45 -13.74
N ILE A 664 -9.92 -20.27 -13.70
CA ILE A 664 -9.83 -21.71 -13.92
C ILE A 664 -10.42 -22.01 -15.30
N GLY A 665 -9.61 -22.57 -16.18
CA GLY A 665 -9.97 -23.02 -17.52
C GLY A 665 -10.83 -24.28 -17.54
N SER A 666 -11.22 -24.66 -18.75
CA SER A 666 -12.01 -25.83 -19.09
C SER A 666 -11.15 -27.10 -19.21
N ALA A 667 -11.71 -28.15 -19.82
CA ALA A 667 -10.98 -29.37 -20.15
C ALA A 667 -10.52 -29.41 -21.63
N PHE A 668 -10.42 -28.25 -22.27
CA PHE A 668 -10.08 -28.07 -23.68
C PHE A 668 -9.02 -26.98 -23.82
N GLY A 669 -8.37 -26.88 -24.99
CA GLY A 669 -7.32 -25.90 -25.24
C GLY A 669 -7.80 -24.45 -25.17
N ASP A 670 -7.59 -23.82 -24.03
CA ASP A 670 -8.08 -22.50 -23.64
C ASP A 670 -7.12 -21.37 -24.04
N GLN A 671 -7.63 -20.14 -24.02
CA GLN A 671 -6.86 -18.91 -24.16
C GLN A 671 -7.15 -18.03 -22.95
N LEU A 672 -6.24 -18.02 -21.98
CA LEU A 672 -6.44 -17.32 -20.71
C LEU A 672 -5.51 -16.10 -20.67
N ARG A 673 -6.10 -14.92 -20.48
CA ARG A 673 -5.33 -13.68 -20.34
C ARG A 673 -5.65 -12.97 -19.03
N GLY A 674 -4.59 -12.72 -18.26
CA GLY A 674 -4.61 -11.92 -17.04
C GLY A 674 -4.69 -10.42 -17.32
N SER A 675 -4.21 -9.67 -16.34
CA SER A 675 -4.29 -8.22 -16.22
C SER A 675 -2.93 -7.66 -15.78
N GLU A 676 -2.85 -6.40 -15.36
CA GLU A 676 -1.58 -5.83 -14.86
C GLU A 676 -1.34 -6.10 -13.36
N VAL A 677 -2.23 -6.84 -12.69
CA VAL A 677 -2.08 -7.27 -11.29
C VAL A 677 -1.77 -8.77 -11.22
N ALA A 678 -1.23 -9.22 -10.10
CA ALA A 678 -0.88 -10.62 -9.89
C ALA A 678 -2.11 -11.54 -10.03
N ASN A 679 -2.05 -12.46 -10.98
CA ASN A 679 -3.13 -13.36 -11.35
C ASN A 679 -2.75 -14.84 -11.15
N VAL A 680 -3.74 -15.71 -10.91
CA VAL A 680 -3.58 -17.16 -11.03
C VAL A 680 -4.36 -17.66 -12.24
N LEU A 681 -3.64 -18.10 -13.27
CA LEU A 681 -4.23 -18.66 -14.49
C LEU A 681 -3.99 -20.17 -14.50
N ASN A 682 -5.07 -20.95 -14.40
CA ASN A 682 -5.02 -22.41 -14.44
C ASN A 682 -5.70 -22.93 -15.70
N GLY A 683 -4.93 -23.47 -16.65
CA GLY A 683 -5.42 -23.99 -17.94
C GLY A 683 -6.36 -25.19 -17.80
N GLY A 684 -6.07 -26.08 -16.85
CA GLY A 684 -6.88 -27.30 -16.65
C GLY A 684 -6.38 -28.48 -17.47
N ASP A 685 -7.25 -29.19 -18.17
CA ASP A 685 -6.83 -30.19 -19.16
C ASP A 685 -6.89 -29.50 -20.53
N GLY A 686 -5.94 -29.71 -21.43
CA GLY A 686 -5.98 -28.99 -22.69
C GLY A 686 -4.60 -28.73 -23.27
N ASN A 687 -4.58 -28.05 -24.41
CA ASN A 687 -3.35 -27.41 -24.87
C ASN A 687 -3.61 -25.91 -24.77
N ASP A 688 -3.21 -25.34 -23.65
CA ASP A 688 -3.67 -24.03 -23.21
C ASP A 688 -2.65 -22.96 -23.55
N ASN A 689 -3.12 -21.73 -23.75
CA ASN A 689 -2.28 -20.55 -23.93
C ASN A 689 -2.56 -19.56 -22.82
N LEU A 690 -1.56 -19.33 -21.98
CA LEU A 690 -1.65 -18.51 -20.80
C LEU A 690 -0.79 -17.25 -20.99
N GLN A 691 -1.39 -16.09 -20.74
CA GLN A 691 -0.72 -14.80 -20.81
C GLN A 691 -1.07 -13.99 -19.57
N GLY A 692 -0.11 -13.87 -18.64
CA GLY A 692 -0.27 -13.12 -17.38
C GLY A 692 -0.42 -11.61 -17.59
N LEU A 693 0.48 -11.03 -18.39
CA LEU A 693 0.72 -9.58 -18.56
C LEU A 693 1.56 -9.02 -17.41
N GLY A 694 1.11 -7.99 -16.69
CA GLY A 694 1.89 -7.41 -15.60
C GLY A 694 1.50 -8.04 -14.27
N GLY A 695 2.37 -8.00 -13.27
CA GLY A 695 2.12 -8.64 -11.97
C GLY A 695 3.09 -9.80 -11.75
N ALA A 696 3.02 -10.41 -10.57
CA ALA A 696 3.76 -11.63 -10.27
C ALA A 696 2.80 -12.80 -10.38
N ASP A 697 2.69 -13.36 -11.58
CA ASP A 697 1.61 -14.27 -11.93
C ASP A 697 1.94 -15.73 -11.60
N THR A 698 0.91 -16.54 -11.38
CA THR A 698 1.05 -17.99 -11.33
C THR A 698 0.36 -18.62 -12.53
N LEU A 699 1.15 -19.13 -13.47
CA LEU A 699 0.70 -19.77 -14.70
C LEU A 699 0.79 -21.29 -14.56
N ILE A 700 -0.35 -21.96 -14.57
CA ILE A 700 -0.46 -23.41 -14.41
C ILE A 700 -1.06 -23.98 -15.70
N GLY A 701 -0.24 -24.65 -16.53
CA GLY A 701 -0.73 -25.25 -17.77
C GLY A 701 -1.72 -26.39 -17.53
N GLY A 702 -1.45 -27.23 -16.53
CA GLY A 702 -2.22 -28.42 -16.24
C GLY A 702 -1.81 -29.61 -17.12
N ALA A 703 -2.77 -30.30 -17.72
CA ALA A 703 -2.53 -31.51 -18.48
C ALA A 703 -2.63 -31.28 -19.99
N GLY A 704 -1.49 -31.28 -20.68
CA GLY A 704 -1.42 -31.43 -22.12
C GLY A 704 -0.14 -30.85 -22.67
N THR A 705 -0.24 -29.83 -23.52
CA THR A 705 0.94 -29.15 -24.08
C THR A 705 0.68 -27.67 -24.12
N ASP A 706 1.22 -26.99 -23.12
CA ASP A 706 0.76 -25.67 -22.73
C ASP A 706 1.80 -24.60 -23.04
N VAL A 707 1.33 -23.38 -23.26
CA VAL A 707 2.13 -22.24 -23.68
C VAL A 707 2.01 -21.13 -22.65
N ALA A 708 3.13 -20.64 -22.13
CA ALA A 708 3.19 -19.33 -21.49
C ALA A 708 3.68 -18.29 -22.50
N SER A 709 2.89 -17.24 -22.73
CA SER A 709 3.13 -16.24 -23.78
C SER A 709 3.39 -14.84 -23.21
N TYR A 710 4.60 -14.36 -23.42
CA TYR A 710 5.08 -13.02 -23.09
C TYR A 710 5.11 -12.06 -24.30
N SER A 711 4.44 -12.44 -25.39
CA SER A 711 4.43 -11.71 -26.67
C SER A 711 3.91 -10.28 -26.64
N LEU A 712 3.20 -9.88 -25.58
CA LEU A 712 2.74 -8.50 -25.38
C LEU A 712 3.64 -7.69 -24.45
N SER A 713 4.69 -8.29 -23.89
CA SER A 713 5.57 -7.57 -22.99
C SER A 713 6.29 -6.42 -23.68
N THR A 714 6.39 -5.32 -22.93
CA THR A 714 7.06 -4.10 -23.40
C THR A 714 8.57 -4.08 -23.10
N ALA A 715 9.12 -5.18 -22.57
CA ALA A 715 10.54 -5.39 -22.32
C ALA A 715 10.91 -6.86 -22.53
N GLY A 716 12.21 -7.14 -22.59
CA GLY A 716 12.72 -8.51 -22.72
C GLY A 716 12.52 -9.31 -21.44
N VAL A 717 12.17 -10.58 -21.59
CA VAL A 717 11.86 -11.52 -20.51
C VAL A 717 12.93 -12.59 -20.35
N THR A 718 13.15 -13.05 -19.13
CA THR A 718 13.98 -14.22 -18.83
C THR A 718 13.12 -15.25 -18.12
N VAL A 719 12.86 -16.38 -18.79
CA VAL A 719 11.93 -17.40 -18.31
C VAL A 719 12.61 -18.76 -18.27
N VAL A 720 12.50 -19.42 -17.12
CA VAL A 720 13.10 -20.73 -16.87
C VAL A 720 12.03 -21.75 -16.49
N LEU A 721 11.84 -22.76 -17.32
CA LEU A 721 10.99 -23.91 -16.99
C LEU A 721 11.70 -24.85 -16.00
N ALA A 722 10.93 -25.41 -15.07
CA ALA A 722 11.42 -26.39 -14.10
C ALA A 722 10.87 -27.79 -14.41
N ASP A 723 11.64 -28.83 -14.08
CA ASP A 723 11.20 -30.24 -14.16
C ASP A 723 10.19 -30.60 -13.06
N SER A 724 10.22 -29.87 -11.95
CA SER A 724 9.35 -30.08 -10.80
C SER A 724 9.21 -28.79 -10.01
N GLY A 725 8.00 -28.54 -9.49
CA GLY A 725 7.68 -27.28 -8.83
C GLY A 725 7.47 -26.17 -9.86
N PHE A 726 7.71 -24.92 -9.45
CA PHE A 726 7.56 -23.76 -10.31
C PHE A 726 8.88 -23.40 -10.99
N GLY A 727 8.81 -23.23 -12.31
CA GLY A 727 9.71 -22.36 -13.06
C GLY A 727 9.53 -20.91 -12.65
N MET A 728 10.46 -20.05 -13.07
CA MET A 728 10.48 -18.64 -12.68
C MET A 728 10.66 -17.74 -13.89
N GLY A 729 9.93 -16.62 -13.88
CA GLY A 729 10.11 -15.49 -14.78
C GLY A 729 10.81 -14.31 -14.10
N THR A 730 11.56 -13.53 -14.88
CA THR A 730 12.11 -12.22 -14.48
C THR A 730 12.16 -11.29 -15.70
N GLY A 731 12.02 -9.99 -15.49
CA GLY A 731 12.05 -8.96 -16.53
C GLY A 731 10.73 -8.82 -17.30
N GLY A 732 10.35 -7.58 -17.61
CA GLY A 732 9.11 -7.29 -18.32
C GLY A 732 7.88 -7.84 -17.60
N ASP A 733 7.02 -8.49 -18.38
CA ASP A 733 5.77 -9.14 -17.95
C ASP A 733 6.05 -10.45 -17.20
N ALA A 734 7.28 -10.97 -17.22
CA ALA A 734 7.64 -12.18 -16.50
C ALA A 734 8.09 -11.90 -15.05
N GLU A 735 8.17 -10.64 -14.61
CA GLU A 735 8.79 -10.28 -13.33
C GLU A 735 8.04 -10.85 -12.12
N GLY A 736 8.60 -11.91 -11.52
CA GLY A 736 8.03 -12.55 -10.34
C GLY A 736 7.12 -13.74 -10.66
N ASP A 737 6.95 -14.07 -11.93
CA ASP A 737 6.09 -15.16 -12.38
C ASP A 737 6.55 -16.53 -11.90
N LEU A 738 5.57 -17.39 -11.60
CA LEU A 738 5.72 -18.79 -11.27
C LEU A 738 5.02 -19.65 -12.33
N LEU A 739 5.76 -20.54 -12.97
CA LEU A 739 5.24 -21.38 -14.05
C LEU A 739 5.24 -22.85 -13.66
N SER A 740 4.11 -23.53 -13.74
CA SER A 740 4.01 -24.97 -13.48
C SER A 740 3.39 -25.69 -14.67
N THR A 741 3.92 -26.88 -14.98
CA THR A 741 3.41 -27.75 -16.06
C THR A 741 3.21 -26.98 -17.38
N ILE A 742 4.20 -26.17 -17.75
CA ILE A 742 4.27 -25.45 -19.02
C ILE A 742 5.40 -26.10 -19.83
N GLU A 743 5.12 -26.42 -21.10
CA GLU A 743 6.11 -27.00 -22.01
C GLU A 743 6.66 -25.99 -23.01
N ASN A 744 5.90 -24.94 -23.34
CA ASN A 744 6.25 -24.02 -24.40
C ASN A 744 6.32 -22.57 -23.91
N LEU A 745 7.25 -21.81 -24.48
CA LEU A 745 7.45 -20.41 -24.17
C LEU A 745 7.43 -19.58 -25.45
N ILE A 746 6.72 -18.45 -25.40
CA ILE A 746 6.78 -17.39 -26.42
C ILE A 746 7.31 -16.13 -25.74
N GLY A 747 8.42 -15.60 -26.25
CA GLY A 747 9.05 -14.37 -25.82
C GLY A 747 8.32 -13.11 -26.30
N SER A 748 8.93 -11.98 -25.99
CA SER A 748 8.47 -10.63 -26.30
C SER A 748 8.94 -10.17 -27.69
N ALA A 749 8.88 -8.85 -27.95
CA ALA A 749 9.49 -8.24 -29.13
C ALA A 749 10.88 -7.63 -28.82
N PHE A 750 11.47 -8.01 -27.70
CA PHE A 750 12.76 -7.55 -27.19
C PHE A 750 13.66 -8.74 -26.87
N ASN A 751 14.93 -8.46 -26.55
CA ASN A 751 15.91 -9.51 -26.27
C ASN A 751 15.50 -10.38 -25.07
N ASP A 752 15.11 -11.61 -25.35
CA ASP A 752 14.65 -12.56 -24.36
C ASP A 752 15.69 -13.63 -24.02
N VAL A 753 15.51 -14.28 -22.87
CA VAL A 753 16.24 -15.47 -22.46
C VAL A 753 15.25 -16.59 -22.11
N LEU A 754 15.09 -17.56 -23.00
CA LEU A 754 14.11 -18.65 -22.83
C LEU A 754 14.84 -19.98 -22.57
N ILE A 755 14.55 -20.59 -21.41
CA ILE A 755 15.24 -21.80 -20.93
C ILE A 755 14.22 -22.92 -20.73
N GLY A 756 14.36 -23.99 -21.52
CA GLY A 756 13.55 -25.20 -21.44
C GLY A 756 13.91 -26.14 -20.29
N ASN A 757 13.13 -27.20 -20.12
CA ASN A 757 13.29 -28.25 -19.11
C ASN A 757 13.47 -29.63 -19.78
N SER A 758 13.36 -30.73 -19.03
CA SER A 758 13.50 -32.08 -19.61
C SER A 758 12.29 -32.58 -20.40
N ALA A 759 11.21 -31.80 -20.49
CA ALA A 759 10.07 -32.09 -21.37
C ALA A 759 10.36 -31.66 -22.81
N GLN A 760 9.51 -32.09 -23.76
CA GLN A 760 9.61 -31.66 -25.13
C GLN A 760 9.14 -30.20 -25.25
N ASN A 761 10.07 -29.26 -25.39
CA ASN A 761 9.76 -27.84 -25.42
C ASN A 761 9.68 -27.26 -26.84
N ARG A 762 8.85 -26.22 -26.98
CA ARG A 762 8.90 -25.26 -28.09
C ARG A 762 9.18 -23.87 -27.53
N LEU A 763 10.28 -23.26 -27.97
CA LEU A 763 10.72 -21.94 -27.56
C LEU A 763 10.68 -21.00 -28.77
N GLU A 764 9.98 -19.88 -28.66
CA GLU A 764 9.87 -18.86 -29.71
C GLU A 764 10.31 -17.51 -29.15
N GLY A 765 11.36 -16.89 -29.69
CA GLY A 765 11.88 -15.60 -29.22
C GLY A 765 10.98 -14.45 -29.62
N GLY A 766 10.74 -14.31 -30.92
CA GLY A 766 9.86 -13.27 -31.46
C GLY A 766 10.67 -12.25 -32.24
N ALA A 767 10.78 -11.03 -31.74
CA ALA A 767 11.72 -10.05 -32.28
C ALA A 767 12.73 -9.69 -31.20
N GLY A 768 13.92 -9.24 -31.58
CA GLY A 768 14.99 -9.00 -30.61
C GLY A 768 16.14 -9.96 -30.82
N ASN A 769 17.22 -9.77 -30.07
CA ASN A 769 18.36 -10.68 -30.09
C ASN A 769 18.20 -11.66 -28.93
N ASP A 770 17.62 -12.82 -29.22
CA ASP A 770 17.16 -13.74 -28.21
C ASP A 770 18.19 -14.80 -27.89
N THR A 771 18.18 -15.29 -26.65
CA THR A 771 19.06 -16.35 -26.18
C THR A 771 18.25 -17.53 -25.69
N PHE A 772 18.55 -18.71 -26.23
CA PHE A 772 17.83 -19.93 -25.90
C PHE A 772 18.76 -20.92 -25.20
N ARG A 773 18.20 -21.70 -24.29
CA ARG A 773 18.84 -22.92 -23.79
C ARG A 773 17.81 -24.04 -23.77
N THR A 774 18.01 -25.04 -24.62
CA THR A 774 17.19 -26.25 -24.65
C THR A 774 17.55 -27.17 -23.50
N GLY A 775 16.62 -28.07 -23.18
CA GLY A 775 16.80 -29.07 -22.15
C GLY A 775 17.34 -30.38 -22.72
N ILE A 776 16.76 -31.49 -22.27
CA ILE A 776 17.09 -32.86 -22.74
C ILE A 776 15.86 -33.60 -23.24
N GLY A 777 14.80 -32.86 -23.58
CA GLY A 777 13.51 -33.41 -24.00
C GLY A 777 13.51 -33.98 -25.42
N GLY A 778 14.47 -33.55 -26.25
CA GLY A 778 14.66 -33.99 -27.63
C GLY A 778 15.31 -35.37 -27.73
N SER A 779 15.16 -36.00 -28.91
CA SER A 779 15.97 -37.15 -29.26
C SER A 779 16.06 -37.38 -30.77
N TYR A 780 17.27 -37.28 -31.32
CA TYR A 780 17.53 -37.59 -32.73
C TYR A 780 17.14 -39.04 -33.06
N ALA A 781 17.56 -39.98 -32.21
CA ALA A 781 17.37 -41.42 -32.44
C ALA A 781 15.90 -41.86 -32.46
N ASN A 782 15.06 -41.15 -31.70
CA ASN A 782 13.63 -41.43 -31.57
C ASN A 782 12.74 -40.44 -32.35
N ASN A 783 13.33 -39.49 -33.09
CA ASN A 783 12.64 -38.44 -33.82
C ASN A 783 11.69 -37.62 -32.91
N ILE A 784 12.14 -37.34 -31.68
CA ILE A 784 11.48 -36.44 -30.73
C ILE A 784 12.14 -35.07 -30.90
N GLN A 785 11.33 -34.02 -31.07
CA GLN A 785 11.79 -32.72 -31.57
C GLN A 785 11.60 -31.65 -30.51
N GLU A 786 12.68 -31.01 -30.07
CA GLU A 786 12.59 -29.69 -29.44
C GLU A 786 12.69 -28.63 -30.53
N VAL A 787 11.79 -27.65 -30.51
CA VAL A 787 11.75 -26.63 -31.58
C VAL A 787 12.12 -25.28 -31.01
N VAL A 788 13.19 -24.69 -31.55
CA VAL A 788 13.63 -23.34 -31.23
C VAL A 788 13.49 -22.47 -32.47
N LEU A 789 12.70 -21.41 -32.34
CA LEU A 789 12.55 -20.37 -33.33
C LEU A 789 13.09 -19.07 -32.75
N GLY A 790 14.18 -18.54 -33.32
CA GLY A 790 14.73 -17.24 -32.91
C GLY A 790 13.75 -16.11 -33.26
N GLY A 791 13.69 -15.78 -34.55
CA GLY A 791 12.72 -14.83 -35.07
C GLY A 791 13.41 -13.68 -35.78
N ASP A 792 12.91 -12.46 -35.58
CA ASP A 792 13.52 -11.25 -36.15
C ASP A 792 14.64 -10.74 -35.25
N GLY A 793 15.90 -10.97 -35.61
CA GLY A 793 17.04 -10.41 -34.89
C GLY A 793 18.33 -11.18 -35.10
N ILE A 794 19.20 -11.19 -34.09
CA ILE A 794 20.41 -12.02 -34.06
C ILE A 794 20.31 -12.94 -32.86
N ASP A 795 19.97 -14.19 -33.13
CA ASP A 795 19.55 -15.14 -32.11
C ASP A 795 20.65 -16.14 -31.77
N THR A 796 20.71 -16.54 -30.50
CA THR A 796 21.79 -17.37 -29.96
C THR A 796 21.25 -18.61 -29.25
N ILE A 797 21.69 -19.80 -29.67
CA ILE A 797 21.47 -21.04 -28.90
C ILE A 797 22.68 -21.32 -28.01
N ASP A 798 22.44 -21.52 -26.71
CA ASP A 798 23.47 -21.73 -25.70
C ASP A 798 23.46 -23.16 -25.15
N TYR A 799 24.45 -23.96 -25.56
CA TYR A 799 24.67 -25.32 -25.08
C TYR A 799 25.73 -25.42 -23.98
N SER A 800 26.19 -24.31 -23.39
CA SER A 800 27.26 -24.31 -22.38
C SER A 800 26.96 -25.17 -21.14
N ALA A 801 25.68 -25.39 -20.84
CA ALA A 801 25.22 -26.26 -19.75
C ALA A 801 25.20 -27.76 -20.12
N SER A 802 25.40 -28.11 -21.39
CA SER A 802 25.38 -29.49 -21.87
C SER A 802 26.49 -30.32 -21.22
N ASN A 803 26.14 -31.54 -20.82
CA ASN A 803 27.03 -32.50 -20.18
C ASN A 803 27.73 -33.46 -21.17
N ALA A 804 27.61 -33.19 -22.47
CA ALA A 804 28.30 -33.88 -23.56
C ALA A 804 28.51 -32.92 -24.75
N GLY A 805 29.42 -33.31 -25.64
CA GLY A 805 29.67 -32.56 -26.88
C GLY A 805 28.44 -32.52 -27.77
N VAL A 806 28.19 -31.36 -28.37
CA VAL A 806 27.01 -31.08 -29.18
C VAL A 806 27.37 -30.97 -30.65
N TYR A 807 26.47 -31.46 -31.49
CA TYR A 807 26.46 -31.17 -32.91
C TYR A 807 25.25 -30.29 -33.23
N ALA A 808 25.48 -28.99 -33.37
CA ALA A 808 24.45 -28.01 -33.67
C ALA A 808 24.62 -27.49 -35.10
N ARG A 809 23.52 -27.50 -35.86
CA ARG A 809 23.47 -26.89 -37.20
C ARG A 809 22.41 -25.79 -37.21
N LEU A 810 22.87 -24.56 -37.42
CA LEU A 810 22.03 -23.39 -37.50
C LEU A 810 21.32 -23.29 -38.86
N PHE A 811 20.19 -22.59 -38.87
CA PHE A 811 19.41 -22.38 -40.09
C PHE A 811 18.69 -21.05 -40.06
N SER A 812 18.83 -20.25 -41.11
CA SER A 812 18.19 -18.94 -41.22
C SER A 812 16.75 -18.98 -41.75
N GLY A 813 16.25 -20.15 -42.16
CA GLY A 813 14.88 -20.31 -42.63
C GLY A 813 13.90 -20.69 -41.51
N THR A 814 12.60 -20.51 -41.76
CA THR A 814 11.53 -20.64 -40.76
C THR A 814 11.11 -22.07 -40.37
N SER A 815 11.67 -23.11 -41.01
CA SER A 815 11.24 -24.51 -40.81
C SER A 815 12.32 -25.44 -40.25
N GLY A 816 13.49 -24.89 -39.90
CA GLY A 816 14.64 -25.65 -39.41
C GLY A 816 15.23 -26.64 -40.43
N LEU A 817 16.39 -27.23 -40.10
CA LEU A 817 17.00 -28.32 -40.86
C LEU A 817 17.08 -29.60 -40.00
N SER A 818 17.80 -30.62 -40.50
CA SER A 818 18.03 -31.90 -39.82
C SER A 818 18.36 -31.73 -38.33
N LEU A 819 17.77 -32.60 -37.52
CA LEU A 819 17.93 -32.64 -36.06
C LEU A 819 19.40 -32.56 -35.64
N SER A 820 19.70 -31.59 -34.77
CA SER A 820 20.96 -31.51 -34.02
C SER A 820 21.11 -32.78 -33.15
N GLN A 821 22.34 -33.06 -32.72
CA GLN A 821 22.68 -34.34 -32.07
C GLN A 821 23.58 -34.15 -30.86
N GLY A 822 23.42 -35.03 -29.87
CA GLY A 822 24.31 -35.15 -28.73
C GLY A 822 24.09 -34.07 -27.67
N GLY A 823 24.29 -34.46 -26.40
CA GLY A 823 24.08 -33.56 -25.27
C GLY A 823 22.67 -32.97 -25.25
N HIS A 824 22.57 -31.68 -24.93
CA HIS A 824 21.31 -30.93 -24.96
C HIS A 824 20.85 -30.57 -26.38
N ALA A 825 21.67 -30.78 -27.41
CA ALA A 825 21.28 -30.53 -28.80
C ALA A 825 20.55 -31.73 -29.43
N ASP A 826 20.42 -32.86 -28.73
CA ASP A 826 19.91 -34.10 -29.31
C ASP A 826 18.43 -33.98 -29.68
N GLY A 827 18.11 -33.97 -30.97
CA GLY A 827 16.74 -33.82 -31.43
C GLY A 827 16.27 -32.36 -31.61
N ASP A 828 17.15 -31.38 -31.47
CA ASP A 828 16.77 -29.97 -31.64
C ASP A 828 16.57 -29.61 -33.11
N ILE A 829 15.50 -28.87 -33.37
CA ILE A 829 15.24 -28.17 -34.62
C ILE A 829 15.45 -26.68 -34.38
N LEU A 830 16.54 -26.16 -34.93
CA LEU A 830 16.93 -24.77 -34.84
C LEU A 830 16.50 -24.04 -36.12
N ALA A 831 15.70 -22.99 -36.00
CA ALA A 831 15.25 -22.17 -37.13
C ALA A 831 15.34 -20.69 -36.79
N GLN A 832 15.74 -19.88 -37.76
CA GLN A 832 16.06 -18.45 -37.58
C GLN A 832 17.07 -18.28 -36.44
N MET A 833 18.23 -18.95 -36.58
CA MET A 833 19.30 -18.94 -35.59
C MET A 833 20.62 -18.55 -36.25
N GLU A 834 21.33 -17.58 -35.67
CA GLU A 834 22.58 -17.05 -36.22
C GLU A 834 23.80 -17.41 -35.37
N ASN A 835 23.65 -17.57 -34.05
CA ASN A 835 24.77 -17.80 -33.15
C ASN A 835 24.62 -19.09 -32.37
N ALA A 836 25.75 -19.68 -31.99
CA ALA A 836 25.81 -20.86 -31.14
C ALA A 836 26.95 -20.76 -30.13
N ILE A 837 26.68 -21.18 -28.90
CA ILE A 837 27.68 -21.41 -27.86
C ILE A 837 27.69 -22.92 -27.58
N GLY A 838 28.87 -23.53 -27.70
CA GLY A 838 29.12 -24.94 -27.43
C GLY A 838 29.19 -25.25 -25.93
N SER A 839 29.37 -26.53 -25.66
CA SER A 839 29.49 -27.14 -24.34
C SER A 839 30.92 -27.01 -23.77
N ASN A 840 31.22 -27.84 -22.77
CA ASN A 840 32.58 -27.98 -22.23
C ASN A 840 33.31 -29.22 -22.79
N PHE A 841 32.82 -29.76 -23.90
CA PHE A 841 33.31 -30.96 -24.56
C PHE A 841 33.48 -30.69 -26.05
N ASN A 842 34.12 -31.61 -26.76
CA ASN A 842 34.36 -31.47 -28.19
C ASN A 842 33.06 -31.31 -28.97
N ASP A 843 32.84 -30.11 -29.49
CA ASP A 843 31.65 -29.70 -30.19
C ASP A 843 31.88 -29.59 -31.70
N ARG A 844 30.78 -29.65 -32.44
CA ARG A 844 30.74 -29.29 -33.85
C ARG A 844 29.62 -28.29 -34.07
N LEU A 845 29.98 -27.06 -34.40
CA LEU A 845 29.04 -25.97 -34.65
C LEU A 845 29.08 -25.59 -36.13
N GLU A 846 27.94 -25.72 -36.80
CA GLU A 846 27.74 -25.33 -38.20
C GLU A 846 26.81 -24.12 -38.27
N GLY A 847 27.32 -23.01 -38.81
CA GLY A 847 26.61 -21.76 -39.06
C GLY A 847 25.74 -21.80 -40.31
N THR A 848 25.49 -20.62 -40.87
CA THR A 848 24.60 -20.33 -41.99
C THR A 848 25.34 -19.55 -43.07
N GLU A 849 24.66 -19.08 -44.12
CA GLU A 849 25.26 -18.18 -45.13
C GLU A 849 25.24 -16.69 -44.70
N LEU A 850 24.85 -16.40 -43.45
CA LEU A 850 24.83 -15.07 -42.83
C LEU A 850 26.03 -14.93 -41.89
N ALA A 851 26.31 -13.70 -41.44
CA ALA A 851 27.36 -13.49 -40.44
C ALA A 851 26.96 -14.11 -39.09
N ASN A 852 27.72 -15.12 -38.65
CA ASN A 852 27.46 -15.91 -37.45
C ASN A 852 28.52 -15.67 -36.36
N THR A 853 28.15 -15.85 -35.09
CA THR A 853 29.10 -15.98 -33.98
C THR A 853 29.02 -17.40 -33.42
N LEU A 854 30.09 -18.17 -33.62
CA LEU A 854 30.20 -19.55 -33.15
C LEU A 854 31.30 -19.63 -32.09
N SER A 855 30.95 -20.04 -30.88
CA SER A 855 31.88 -20.21 -29.77
C SER A 855 31.95 -21.67 -29.36
N GLY A 856 33.10 -22.33 -29.51
CA GLY A 856 33.32 -23.75 -29.16
C GLY A 856 33.21 -23.99 -27.65
N GLY A 857 33.95 -23.21 -26.85
CA GLY A 857 33.89 -23.33 -25.39
C GLY A 857 35.14 -24.01 -24.84
N ASN A 858 34.98 -25.11 -24.10
CA ASN A 858 36.12 -25.97 -23.76
C ASN A 858 36.00 -27.25 -24.58
N GLY A 859 37.11 -27.82 -25.01
CA GLY A 859 37.09 -29.03 -25.84
C GLY A 859 37.95 -28.84 -27.08
N ASP A 860 38.14 -29.91 -27.86
CA ASP A 860 38.70 -29.78 -29.20
C ASP A 860 37.55 -29.61 -30.20
N ASP A 861 37.24 -28.37 -30.57
CA ASP A 861 36.01 -28.01 -31.27
C ASP A 861 36.19 -27.86 -32.78
N VAL A 862 35.11 -28.07 -33.54
CA VAL A 862 35.07 -27.84 -35.00
C VAL A 862 34.02 -26.79 -35.32
N LEU A 863 34.46 -25.65 -35.84
CA LEU A 863 33.63 -24.51 -36.19
C LEU A 863 33.59 -24.32 -37.71
N ILE A 864 32.38 -24.24 -38.26
CA ILE A 864 32.14 -24.01 -39.70
C ILE A 864 31.17 -22.85 -39.84
N GLY A 865 31.68 -21.69 -40.27
CA GLY A 865 30.85 -20.50 -40.53
C GLY A 865 30.01 -20.63 -41.81
N PHE A 866 30.59 -21.15 -42.89
CA PHE A 866 30.14 -21.02 -44.29
C PHE A 866 30.42 -19.64 -44.87
N ALA A 867 29.49 -19.04 -45.62
CA ALA A 867 29.67 -17.69 -46.13
C ALA A 867 29.13 -16.68 -45.12
N GLY A 868 29.75 -15.51 -45.04
CA GLY A 868 29.46 -14.57 -43.98
C GLY A 868 30.76 -13.87 -43.59
N ALA A 869 30.67 -12.86 -42.72
CA ALA A 869 31.86 -12.38 -42.01
C ALA A 869 31.72 -12.89 -40.58
N ASP A 870 32.17 -14.12 -40.36
CA ASP A 870 31.83 -14.90 -39.18
C ASP A 870 32.82 -14.65 -38.04
N THR A 871 32.37 -14.74 -36.80
CA THR A 871 33.25 -14.75 -35.62
C THR A 871 33.35 -16.16 -35.08
N LEU A 872 34.51 -16.79 -35.26
CA LEU A 872 34.80 -18.15 -34.83
C LEU A 872 35.74 -18.12 -33.61
N ILE A 873 35.21 -18.53 -32.46
CA ILE A 873 35.92 -18.51 -31.18
C ILE A 873 36.11 -19.97 -30.74
N GLY A 874 37.32 -20.53 -30.83
CA GLY A 874 37.57 -21.92 -30.42
C GLY A 874 37.39 -22.08 -28.91
N GLY A 875 38.20 -21.35 -28.14
CA GLY A 875 38.13 -21.35 -26.69
C GLY A 875 39.31 -22.07 -26.08
N ALA A 876 39.08 -23.06 -25.23
CA ALA A 876 40.15 -23.83 -24.60
C ALA A 876 40.21 -25.25 -25.17
N GLY A 877 41.30 -25.55 -25.88
CA GLY A 877 41.58 -26.87 -26.42
C GLY A 877 42.41 -26.75 -27.69
N THR A 878 42.24 -27.69 -28.62
CA THR A 878 42.80 -27.59 -29.97
C THR A 878 41.66 -27.45 -30.97
N ASP A 879 41.40 -26.21 -31.39
CA ASP A 879 40.17 -25.89 -32.11
C ASP A 879 40.40 -25.73 -33.61
N MET A 880 39.40 -26.12 -34.41
CA MET A 880 39.46 -26.15 -35.86
C MET A 880 38.43 -25.22 -36.50
N ALA A 881 38.88 -24.29 -37.34
CA ALA A 881 38.01 -23.69 -38.36
C ALA A 881 38.10 -24.48 -39.67
N ASP A 882 36.96 -24.94 -40.18
CA ASP A 882 36.88 -25.80 -41.37
C ASP A 882 36.25 -25.07 -42.56
N TYR A 883 37.08 -24.75 -43.56
CA TYR A 883 36.71 -24.09 -44.80
C TYR A 883 36.61 -25.05 -46.00
N SER A 884 36.56 -26.36 -45.76
CA SER A 884 36.53 -27.37 -46.83
C SER A 884 35.34 -27.24 -47.78
N ALA A 885 34.23 -26.69 -47.30
CA ALA A 885 33.03 -26.40 -48.09
C ALA A 885 33.14 -25.14 -48.97
N SER A 886 34.25 -24.39 -48.88
CA SER A 886 34.37 -23.12 -49.59
C SER A 886 34.45 -23.30 -51.11
N ASN A 887 33.73 -22.43 -51.82
CA ASN A 887 33.69 -22.39 -53.28
C ASN A 887 34.82 -21.55 -53.92
N ALA A 888 35.77 -21.05 -53.12
CA ALA A 888 36.98 -20.36 -53.57
C ALA A 888 38.12 -20.55 -52.57
N GLY A 889 39.34 -20.16 -52.95
CA GLY A 889 40.51 -20.28 -52.09
C GLY A 889 40.46 -19.32 -50.90
N VAL A 890 40.88 -19.81 -49.73
CA VAL A 890 40.90 -19.06 -48.47
C VAL A 890 42.31 -18.63 -48.08
N SER A 891 42.42 -17.50 -47.40
CA SER A 891 43.67 -16.95 -46.89
C SER A 891 43.55 -16.65 -45.40
N VAL A 892 44.19 -17.48 -44.57
CA VAL A 892 44.10 -17.42 -43.10
C VAL A 892 45.50 -17.30 -42.51
N GLN A 893 45.68 -16.38 -41.56
CA GLN A 893 46.92 -16.26 -40.78
C GLN A 893 46.64 -16.27 -39.27
N LEU A 894 46.91 -17.38 -38.60
CA LEU A 894 46.67 -17.53 -37.17
C LEU A 894 47.61 -16.65 -36.32
N HIS A 895 47.13 -16.27 -35.14
CA HIS A 895 47.91 -15.55 -34.13
C HIS A 895 47.81 -16.29 -32.80
N ALA A 896 48.92 -16.39 -32.05
CA ALA A 896 48.96 -17.11 -30.78
C ALA A 896 48.11 -16.44 -29.69
N THR A 897 47.84 -15.14 -29.84
CA THR A 897 46.92 -14.37 -29.00
C THR A 897 46.25 -13.30 -29.86
N GLY A 898 44.93 -13.13 -29.71
CA GLY A 898 44.16 -12.09 -30.39
C GLY A 898 43.39 -12.58 -31.62
N THR A 899 42.60 -11.68 -32.19
CA THR A 899 41.68 -11.98 -33.29
C THR A 899 42.37 -11.78 -34.64
N THR A 900 42.24 -12.77 -35.52
CA THR A 900 42.69 -12.71 -36.92
C THR A 900 41.52 -12.36 -37.81
N GLN A 901 41.70 -11.45 -38.77
CA GLN A 901 40.77 -11.33 -39.89
C GLN A 901 41.24 -12.18 -41.07
N ALA A 902 40.47 -13.19 -41.44
CA ALA A 902 40.73 -14.00 -42.63
C ALA A 902 40.14 -13.35 -43.90
N ALA A 903 40.55 -13.87 -45.06
CA ALA A 903 40.15 -13.33 -46.36
C ALA A 903 39.91 -14.43 -47.39
N GLY A 904 39.04 -14.15 -48.37
CA GLY A 904 38.80 -15.00 -49.52
C GLY A 904 37.87 -16.20 -49.27
N GLY A 905 37.03 -16.51 -50.25
CA GLY A 905 36.07 -17.61 -50.16
C GLY A 905 35.10 -17.43 -49.00
N HIS A 906 34.94 -18.50 -48.22
CA HIS A 906 34.13 -18.53 -46.99
C HIS A 906 34.83 -17.85 -45.82
N ALA A 907 36.16 -17.66 -45.88
CA ALA A 907 36.90 -16.99 -44.83
C ALA A 907 36.89 -15.46 -44.97
N ASP A 908 36.15 -14.90 -45.94
CA ASP A 908 36.25 -13.48 -46.30
C ASP A 908 35.60 -12.57 -45.27
N GLY A 909 36.42 -11.95 -44.42
CA GLY A 909 35.96 -11.06 -43.36
C GLY A 909 35.83 -11.73 -42.00
N ASP A 910 36.01 -13.05 -41.92
CA ASP A 910 35.92 -13.83 -40.68
C ASP A 910 36.93 -13.37 -39.64
N LEU A 911 36.50 -13.38 -38.37
CA LEU A 911 37.26 -13.11 -37.17
C LEU A 911 37.53 -14.41 -36.42
N LEU A 912 38.77 -14.89 -36.42
CA LEU A 912 39.18 -16.12 -35.75
C LEU A 912 39.91 -15.80 -34.45
N ASN A 913 39.48 -16.39 -33.34
CA ASN A 913 40.11 -16.23 -32.03
C ASN A 913 40.25 -17.60 -31.33
N GLY A 914 41.46 -17.92 -30.85
CA GLY A 914 41.73 -19.22 -30.23
C GLY A 914 41.50 -20.39 -31.19
N ILE A 915 42.01 -20.28 -32.42
CA ILE A 915 41.94 -21.35 -33.42
C ILE A 915 43.36 -21.81 -33.71
N GLU A 916 43.63 -23.09 -33.51
CA GLU A 916 44.95 -23.70 -33.71
C GLU A 916 45.02 -24.57 -34.96
N SER A 917 43.86 -24.97 -35.51
CA SER A 917 43.73 -25.85 -36.65
C SER A 917 42.89 -25.21 -37.77
N ILE A 918 43.34 -25.36 -39.03
CA ILE A 918 42.59 -24.88 -40.21
C ILE A 918 42.52 -25.97 -41.26
N THR A 919 41.33 -26.18 -41.81
CA THR A 919 41.12 -26.96 -43.04
C THR A 919 40.83 -26.02 -44.21
N GLY A 920 41.67 -26.06 -45.23
CA GLY A 920 41.51 -25.32 -46.49
C GLY A 920 40.40 -25.86 -47.39
N SER A 921 40.12 -25.12 -48.46
CA SER A 921 39.10 -25.39 -49.46
C SER A 921 39.55 -26.41 -50.52
N ALA A 922 38.74 -26.60 -51.56
CA ALA A 922 39.14 -27.34 -52.76
C ALA A 922 39.87 -26.48 -53.81
N PHE A 923 40.28 -25.26 -53.44
CA PHE A 923 40.94 -24.28 -54.30
C PHE A 923 42.29 -23.85 -53.72
N ASN A 924 43.00 -22.96 -54.42
CA ASN A 924 44.34 -22.53 -54.00
C ASN A 924 44.27 -21.72 -52.69
N ASP A 925 44.68 -22.32 -51.59
CA ASP A 925 44.63 -21.68 -50.27
C ASP A 925 45.98 -21.12 -49.82
N VAL A 926 45.95 -20.17 -48.87
CA VAL A 926 47.11 -19.65 -48.14
C VAL A 926 46.84 -19.77 -46.65
N LEU A 927 47.44 -20.76 -46.00
CA LEU A 927 47.28 -21.04 -44.57
C LEU A 927 48.60 -20.77 -43.86
N ILE A 928 48.60 -19.84 -42.91
CA ILE A 928 49.78 -19.45 -42.13
C ILE A 928 49.45 -19.66 -40.66
N GLY A 929 50.24 -20.46 -39.96
CA GLY A 929 50.11 -20.66 -38.52
C GLY A 929 50.78 -19.55 -37.71
N SER A 930 50.78 -19.75 -36.41
CA SER A 930 51.14 -18.78 -35.38
C SER A 930 52.53 -19.05 -34.79
N ALA A 931 52.75 -18.68 -33.53
CA ALA A 931 53.93 -19.09 -32.76
C ALA A 931 53.65 -20.29 -31.81
N GLY A 932 52.41 -20.79 -31.78
CA GLY A 932 52.01 -22.00 -31.08
C GLY A 932 52.02 -23.23 -32.01
N ALA A 933 51.71 -24.42 -31.49
CA ALA A 933 51.59 -25.62 -32.31
C ALA A 933 50.28 -25.59 -33.11
N ASN A 934 50.38 -25.61 -34.44
CA ASN A 934 49.25 -25.48 -35.35
C ASN A 934 49.05 -26.71 -36.25
N LYS A 935 47.80 -26.94 -36.68
CA LYS A 935 47.45 -28.00 -37.64
C LYS A 935 46.82 -27.41 -38.89
N LEU A 936 47.55 -27.44 -40.00
CA LEU A 936 47.10 -26.88 -41.27
C LEU A 936 46.83 -28.00 -42.27
N ILE A 937 45.61 -28.09 -42.80
CA ILE A 937 45.20 -29.10 -43.78
C ILE A 937 44.91 -28.39 -45.10
N SER A 938 45.57 -28.80 -46.18
CA SER A 938 45.57 -28.05 -47.43
C SER A 938 44.28 -28.11 -48.24
N GLY A 939 43.48 -29.16 -48.09
CA GLY A 939 42.41 -29.46 -49.04
C GLY A 939 42.96 -29.87 -50.41
N ALA A 940 42.29 -29.48 -51.49
CA ALA A 940 42.76 -29.67 -52.86
C ALA A 940 43.08 -28.31 -53.48
N GLY A 941 44.01 -28.21 -54.41
CA GLY A 941 44.39 -26.90 -54.96
C GLY A 941 45.90 -26.79 -55.13
N ASN A 942 46.39 -25.59 -55.46
CA ASN A 942 47.80 -25.23 -55.33
C ASN A 942 47.95 -24.42 -54.03
N ASP A 943 48.23 -25.11 -52.94
CA ASP A 943 48.06 -24.54 -51.61
C ASP A 943 49.40 -24.08 -51.05
N THR A 944 49.39 -23.02 -50.24
CA THR A 944 50.55 -22.55 -49.50
C THR A 944 50.30 -22.72 -48.01
N LEU A 945 51.03 -23.63 -47.36
CA LEU A 945 50.95 -23.87 -45.92
C LEU A 945 52.26 -23.42 -45.27
N ARG A 946 52.21 -22.61 -44.23
CA ARG A 946 53.38 -22.21 -43.44
C ARG A 946 53.08 -22.41 -41.97
N GLY A 947 53.84 -23.27 -41.28
CA GLY A 947 53.63 -23.58 -39.87
C GLY A 947 53.77 -22.36 -38.96
N GLY A 948 54.85 -21.60 -39.15
CA GLY A 948 55.20 -20.50 -38.24
C GLY A 948 56.28 -20.99 -37.28
N SER A 949 56.23 -20.58 -36.01
CA SER A 949 57.09 -21.15 -34.97
C SER A 949 56.27 -22.11 -34.11
N GLY A 950 56.85 -23.21 -33.63
CA GLY A 950 56.10 -24.24 -32.89
C GLY A 950 56.32 -25.62 -33.51
N ASN A 951 55.69 -26.64 -32.94
CA ASN A 951 55.72 -27.99 -33.54
C ASN A 951 54.45 -28.15 -34.37
N ASP A 952 54.51 -27.82 -35.66
CA ASP A 952 53.32 -27.74 -36.50
C ASP A 952 53.06 -29.03 -37.27
N ILE A 953 51.79 -29.27 -37.63
CA ILE A 953 51.38 -30.36 -38.51
C ILE A 953 50.84 -29.76 -39.81
N LEU A 954 51.59 -29.90 -40.89
CA LEU A 954 51.19 -29.45 -42.23
C LEU A 954 50.78 -30.67 -43.06
N SER A 955 49.48 -30.80 -43.31
CA SER A 955 48.89 -31.94 -44.02
C SER A 955 48.50 -31.57 -45.45
N ALA A 956 49.18 -32.14 -46.43
CA ALA A 956 48.83 -31.99 -47.85
C ALA A 956 47.92 -33.13 -48.33
N THR A 957 46.66 -32.79 -48.62
CA THR A 957 45.59 -33.76 -48.93
C THR A 957 45.22 -33.86 -50.41
N GLY A 958 45.83 -33.04 -51.28
CA GLY A 958 45.44 -32.92 -52.70
C GLY A 958 45.40 -34.24 -53.47
N THR A 959 44.48 -34.38 -54.43
CA THR A 959 44.27 -35.65 -55.15
C THR A 959 45.05 -35.73 -56.48
N GLY A 960 46.22 -36.36 -56.45
CA GLY A 960 46.89 -36.91 -57.65
C GLY A 960 47.77 -35.95 -58.47
N ALA A 961 48.78 -36.54 -59.13
CA ALA A 961 49.98 -35.91 -59.71
C ALA A 961 49.79 -34.90 -60.87
N ALA A 962 48.59 -34.34 -61.09
CA ALA A 962 48.35 -33.33 -62.13
C ALA A 962 47.45 -32.16 -61.69
N SER A 963 46.98 -32.11 -60.45
CA SER A 963 46.36 -30.93 -59.85
C SER A 963 47.23 -30.45 -58.69
N GLY A 964 47.62 -29.18 -58.67
CA GLY A 964 48.17 -28.59 -57.46
C GLY A 964 49.67 -28.76 -57.26
N GLN A 965 50.40 -27.65 -57.19
CA GLN A 965 51.73 -27.59 -56.59
C GLN A 965 51.59 -26.98 -55.20
N ASN A 966 51.54 -27.81 -54.17
CA ASN A 966 51.45 -27.35 -52.79
C ASN A 966 52.84 -26.94 -52.30
N HIS A 967 52.92 -25.79 -51.67
CA HIS A 967 54.14 -25.28 -51.06
C HIS A 967 53.98 -25.33 -49.55
N LEU A 968 54.72 -26.23 -48.91
CA LEU A 968 54.72 -26.39 -47.47
C LEU A 968 56.03 -25.78 -46.97
N PHE A 969 55.93 -24.84 -46.05
CA PHE A 969 57.05 -24.15 -45.44
C PHE A 969 57.10 -24.56 -43.97
N GLY A 970 58.23 -25.17 -43.56
CA GLY A 970 58.54 -25.30 -42.14
C GLY A 970 58.97 -23.96 -41.54
N ASP A 971 59.48 -23.99 -40.32
CA ASP A 971 60.11 -22.80 -39.75
C ASP A 971 61.43 -22.46 -40.48
N GLY A 972 61.57 -21.18 -40.83
CA GLY A 972 62.79 -20.65 -41.41
C GLY A 972 63.10 -19.35 -40.70
N VAL A 973 64.33 -19.24 -40.17
CA VAL A 973 65.00 -18.19 -39.33
C VAL A 973 64.68 -16.68 -39.54
N SER A 974 63.65 -16.32 -40.27
CA SER A 974 63.18 -14.96 -40.59
C SER A 974 61.89 -14.52 -39.89
N ASP A 975 61.22 -15.37 -39.12
CA ASP A 975 59.97 -15.05 -38.41
C ASP A 975 60.15 -14.59 -36.95
N GLY A 976 61.34 -14.78 -36.37
CA GLY A 976 61.73 -14.22 -35.07
C GLY A 976 61.44 -15.12 -33.85
N GLY A 977 61.03 -16.38 -34.04
CA GLY A 977 60.81 -17.37 -32.97
C GLY A 977 61.98 -18.35 -32.75
N SER A 978 61.80 -19.29 -31.80
CA SER A 978 62.70 -20.45 -31.64
C SER A 978 62.19 -21.59 -32.52
N ALA A 979 63.09 -22.24 -33.25
CA ALA A 979 62.71 -23.34 -34.14
C ALA A 979 62.01 -24.49 -33.38
N GLY A 980 60.89 -24.97 -33.91
CA GLY A 980 60.22 -26.18 -33.47
C GLY A 980 60.46 -27.35 -34.41
N ILE A 981 59.80 -28.48 -34.16
CA ILE A 981 59.89 -29.68 -35.01
C ILE A 981 58.55 -29.87 -35.70
N ASP A 982 58.53 -29.57 -36.99
CA ASP A 982 57.34 -29.71 -37.83
C ASP A 982 57.15 -31.14 -38.35
N GLN A 983 55.89 -31.48 -38.59
CA GLN A 983 55.46 -32.70 -39.26
C GLN A 983 54.76 -32.38 -40.58
N PHE A 984 55.38 -32.77 -41.69
CA PHE A 984 54.78 -32.70 -43.02
C PHE A 984 54.09 -34.03 -43.35
N ARG A 985 52.76 -34.04 -43.31
CA ARG A 985 51.95 -35.23 -43.63
C ARG A 985 51.47 -35.15 -45.06
N ILE A 986 51.97 -36.04 -45.91
CA ILE A 986 51.69 -36.03 -47.34
C ILE A 986 50.78 -37.19 -47.73
N LEU A 987 49.55 -36.86 -48.09
CA LEU A 987 48.52 -37.82 -48.50
C LEU A 987 48.33 -37.84 -50.03
N GLY A 988 48.63 -36.74 -50.72
CA GLY A 988 48.59 -36.69 -52.19
C GLY A 988 49.10 -35.38 -52.80
N GLY A 989 49.04 -35.29 -54.14
CA GLY A 989 49.36 -34.08 -54.91
C GLY A 989 50.85 -33.92 -55.25
N THR A 990 51.22 -32.81 -55.88
CA THR A 990 52.63 -32.44 -56.07
C THR A 990 53.03 -31.46 -54.98
N ASN A 991 54.02 -31.79 -54.15
CA ASN A 991 54.33 -31.03 -52.95
C ASN A 991 55.78 -30.53 -52.98
N PHE A 992 56.01 -29.30 -52.55
CA PHE A 992 57.32 -28.70 -52.39
C PHE A 992 57.47 -28.32 -50.92
N ILE A 993 58.24 -29.12 -50.19
CA ILE A 993 58.61 -28.80 -48.82
C ILE A 993 59.84 -27.90 -48.90
N ARG A 994 59.68 -26.68 -48.42
CA ARG A 994 60.70 -25.62 -48.42
C ARG A 994 61.11 -25.34 -46.98
N ASP A 995 62.31 -24.81 -46.84
CA ASP A 995 62.91 -24.46 -45.55
C ASP A 995 63.05 -25.64 -44.57
N TYR A 996 63.10 -26.87 -45.09
CA TYR A 996 63.26 -28.09 -44.31
C TYR A 996 64.52 -28.07 -43.42
N GLN A 997 64.35 -28.44 -42.16
CA GLN A 997 65.40 -28.56 -41.15
C GLN A 997 65.60 -30.00 -40.69
N THR A 998 66.82 -30.32 -40.24
CA THR A 998 67.10 -31.66 -39.71
C THR A 998 66.36 -31.86 -38.38
N GLY A 999 65.57 -32.92 -38.29
CA GLY A 999 64.70 -33.23 -37.16
C GLY A 999 63.21 -33.04 -37.43
N GLU A 1000 62.82 -32.36 -38.52
CA GLU A 1000 61.43 -32.28 -38.97
C GLU A 1000 61.00 -33.58 -39.67
N ASP A 1001 59.82 -34.09 -39.34
CA ASP A 1001 59.34 -35.36 -39.88
C ASP A 1001 58.58 -35.13 -41.20
N VAL A 1002 58.97 -35.84 -42.26
CA VAL A 1002 58.17 -35.97 -43.49
C VAL A 1002 57.54 -37.34 -43.52
N ILE A 1003 56.23 -37.38 -43.34
CA ILE A 1003 55.44 -38.61 -43.28
C ILE A 1003 54.66 -38.74 -44.58
N VAL A 1004 54.96 -39.75 -45.38
CA VAL A 1004 54.27 -40.02 -46.65
C VAL A 1004 53.42 -41.27 -46.56
N ASN A 1005 52.27 -41.29 -47.25
CA ASN A 1005 51.38 -42.46 -47.23
C ASN A 1005 51.94 -43.69 -47.98
N SER A 1006 52.91 -43.50 -48.88
CA SER A 1006 53.47 -44.55 -49.74
C SER A 1006 54.76 -44.11 -50.45
N LEU A 1007 55.58 -45.08 -50.86
CA LEU A 1007 56.70 -44.88 -51.81
C LEU A 1007 56.66 -45.97 -52.89
N THR A 1008 56.61 -45.55 -54.15
CA THR A 1008 56.66 -46.44 -55.33
C THR A 1008 58.06 -46.48 -55.96
N ALA A 1009 58.97 -45.62 -55.50
CA ALA A 1009 60.36 -45.59 -55.91
C ALA A 1009 61.26 -45.21 -54.71
N ASN A 1010 62.54 -45.60 -54.78
CA ASN A 1010 63.52 -45.15 -53.80
C ASN A 1010 63.68 -43.62 -53.87
N PRO A 1011 63.80 -42.92 -52.73
CA PRO A 1011 64.12 -41.50 -52.70
C PRO A 1011 65.34 -41.17 -53.58
N SER A 1012 65.25 -40.11 -54.38
CA SER A 1012 66.33 -39.73 -55.30
C SER A 1012 66.58 -38.22 -55.30
N LEU A 1013 67.82 -37.79 -55.57
CA LEU A 1013 68.16 -36.37 -55.62
C LEU A 1013 67.90 -35.82 -57.02
N THR A 1014 67.22 -34.69 -57.13
CA THR A 1014 66.98 -33.99 -58.39
C THR A 1014 67.33 -32.50 -58.27
N ALA A 1015 67.68 -31.86 -59.39
CA ALA A 1015 67.94 -30.42 -59.44
C ALA A 1015 66.66 -29.69 -59.88
N ILE A 1016 66.29 -28.63 -59.16
CA ILE A 1016 65.08 -27.84 -59.40
C ILE A 1016 65.45 -26.36 -59.51
N GLY A 1017 64.94 -25.68 -60.53
CA GLY A 1017 65.08 -24.24 -60.68
C GLY A 1017 63.94 -23.51 -59.97
N ILE A 1018 64.26 -22.71 -58.95
CA ILE A 1018 63.30 -21.88 -58.22
C ILE A 1018 63.77 -20.43 -58.33
N SER A 1019 62.95 -19.56 -58.93
CA SER A 1019 63.25 -18.13 -59.12
C SER A 1019 64.62 -17.82 -59.74
N GLY A 1020 65.10 -18.68 -60.65
CA GLY A 1020 66.39 -18.51 -61.35
C GLY A 1020 67.62 -19.04 -60.60
N VAL A 1021 67.46 -19.62 -59.41
CA VAL A 1021 68.51 -20.31 -58.65
C VAL A 1021 68.27 -21.82 -58.72
N ASN A 1022 69.33 -22.60 -58.95
CA ASN A 1022 69.26 -24.06 -58.94
C ASN A 1022 69.44 -24.59 -57.52
N TYR A 1023 68.41 -25.24 -57.00
CA TYR A 1023 68.41 -25.98 -55.75
C TYR A 1023 68.48 -27.49 -56.01
N TYR A 1024 68.86 -28.26 -54.99
CA TYR A 1024 68.73 -29.72 -55.01
C TYR A 1024 67.59 -30.13 -54.07
N ALA A 1025 66.77 -31.05 -54.52
CA ALA A 1025 65.64 -31.55 -53.73
C ALA A 1025 65.62 -33.08 -53.69
N GLY A 1026 65.19 -33.62 -52.56
CA GLY A 1026 64.83 -35.01 -52.40
C GLY A 1026 63.48 -35.28 -53.05
N LEU A 1027 63.48 -36.04 -54.13
CA LEU A 1027 62.28 -36.50 -54.83
C LEU A 1027 61.79 -37.80 -54.19
N LEU A 1028 60.59 -37.72 -53.61
CA LEU A 1028 59.80 -38.81 -53.10
C LEU A 1028 58.61 -39.03 -54.05
N THR A 1029 58.39 -40.27 -54.48
CA THR A 1029 57.27 -40.61 -55.37
C THR A 1029 56.48 -41.73 -54.74
N GLY A 1030 55.22 -41.45 -54.42
CA GLY A 1030 54.25 -42.41 -53.92
C GLY A 1030 53.15 -42.71 -54.93
N ALA A 1031 52.14 -43.47 -54.50
CA ALA A 1031 51.02 -43.82 -55.35
C ALA A 1031 50.12 -42.62 -55.69
N THR A 1032 50.00 -41.65 -54.77
CA THR A 1032 49.12 -40.49 -54.88
C THR A 1032 49.86 -39.15 -54.84
N HIS A 1033 51.16 -39.14 -54.57
CA HIS A 1033 51.96 -37.93 -54.40
C HIS A 1033 53.28 -37.94 -55.17
N GLN A 1034 53.76 -36.74 -55.46
CA GLN A 1034 55.14 -36.47 -55.86
C GLN A 1034 55.66 -35.31 -54.99
N THR A 1035 56.58 -35.60 -54.08
CA THR A 1035 57.06 -34.61 -53.09
C THR A 1035 58.53 -34.29 -53.33
N TYR A 1036 58.83 -33.00 -53.32
CA TYR A 1036 60.17 -32.43 -53.46
C TYR A 1036 60.55 -31.76 -52.15
N VAL A 1037 61.49 -32.36 -51.41
CA VAL A 1037 62.05 -31.78 -50.17
C VAL A 1037 63.30 -30.98 -50.53
N ILE A 1038 63.23 -29.65 -50.48
CA ILE A 1038 64.31 -28.79 -50.97
C ILE A 1038 65.38 -28.62 -49.89
N PHE A 1039 66.63 -28.97 -50.21
CA PHE A 1039 67.74 -28.86 -49.28
C PHE A 1039 68.45 -27.49 -49.40
N GLY A 1040 68.42 -26.71 -48.32
CA GLY A 1040 69.12 -25.42 -48.16
C GLY A 1040 68.19 -24.20 -48.21
N ALA A 1041 68.15 -23.41 -47.12
CA ALA A 1041 67.17 -22.34 -46.90
C ALA A 1041 67.44 -21.02 -47.66
N THR A 1042 68.72 -20.64 -47.91
CA THR A 1042 69.02 -19.27 -48.42
C THR A 1042 70.21 -19.17 -49.40
N ALA A 1043 70.87 -20.27 -49.75
CA ALA A 1043 71.95 -20.28 -50.74
C ALA A 1043 72.02 -21.60 -51.51
N ALA A 1044 72.51 -21.55 -52.75
CA ALA A 1044 72.73 -22.73 -53.57
C ALA A 1044 73.75 -23.66 -52.92
N MET A 1045 73.31 -24.86 -52.54
CA MET A 1045 74.14 -25.91 -51.96
C MET A 1045 74.89 -26.68 -53.05
N SER A 1046 76.10 -27.18 -52.78
CA SER A 1046 76.79 -28.06 -53.72
C SER A 1046 76.10 -29.44 -53.81
N GLN A 1047 76.26 -30.13 -54.94
CA GLN A 1047 75.67 -31.47 -55.12
C GLN A 1047 76.13 -32.47 -54.03
N ALA A 1048 77.35 -32.33 -53.51
CA ALA A 1048 77.89 -33.23 -52.49
C ALA A 1048 77.23 -33.02 -51.13
N GLU A 1049 76.98 -31.77 -50.74
CA GLU A 1049 76.27 -31.42 -49.51
C GLU A 1049 74.79 -31.84 -49.58
N ALA A 1050 74.17 -31.74 -50.77
CA ALA A 1050 72.80 -32.19 -50.98
C ALA A 1050 72.64 -33.73 -50.88
N ILE A 1051 73.63 -34.49 -51.35
CA ILE A 1051 73.66 -35.96 -51.18
C ILE A 1051 73.76 -36.34 -49.69
N ALA A 1052 74.56 -35.60 -48.91
CA ALA A 1052 74.68 -35.82 -47.47
C ALA A 1052 73.35 -35.52 -46.75
N SER A 1053 72.73 -34.37 -47.06
CA SER A 1053 71.43 -33.96 -46.50
C SER A 1053 70.33 -34.98 -46.82
N MET A 1054 70.27 -35.47 -48.07
CA MET A 1054 69.35 -36.53 -48.48
C MET A 1054 69.55 -37.85 -47.72
N THR A 1055 70.80 -38.22 -47.44
CA THR A 1055 71.10 -39.46 -46.70
C THR A 1055 70.62 -39.36 -45.25
N THR A 1056 70.86 -38.20 -44.61
CA THR A 1056 70.40 -37.93 -43.25
C THR A 1056 68.88 -37.91 -43.19
N PHE A 1057 68.22 -37.19 -44.10
CA PHE A 1057 66.77 -37.10 -44.22
C PHE A 1057 66.12 -38.49 -44.32
N VAL A 1058 66.57 -39.33 -45.26
CA VAL A 1058 66.01 -40.67 -45.48
C VAL A 1058 66.18 -41.59 -44.26
N GLN A 1059 67.23 -41.39 -43.44
CA GLN A 1059 67.51 -42.24 -42.28
C GLN A 1059 66.72 -41.85 -41.04
N ASN A 1060 66.52 -40.55 -40.82
CA ASN A 1060 66.07 -40.05 -39.54
C ASN A 1060 64.67 -39.41 -39.58
N ASP A 1061 64.30 -38.84 -40.74
CA ASP A 1061 63.23 -37.84 -40.82
C ASP A 1061 62.16 -38.22 -41.87
N LEU A 1062 62.39 -39.25 -42.70
CA LEU A 1062 61.41 -39.77 -43.66
C LEU A 1062 60.69 -41.01 -43.10
N PHE A 1063 59.37 -40.90 -42.95
CA PHE A 1063 58.51 -42.00 -42.50
C PHE A 1063 57.50 -42.37 -43.58
N VAL A 1064 57.22 -43.67 -43.72
CA VAL A 1064 56.16 -44.17 -44.59
C VAL A 1064 55.09 -44.80 -43.72
N ASP A 1065 53.91 -44.18 -43.67
CA ASP A 1065 52.76 -44.68 -42.92
C ASP A 1065 51.59 -44.91 -43.86
N VAL A 1066 51.30 -46.17 -44.15
CA VAL A 1066 50.18 -46.57 -45.03
C VAL A 1066 48.81 -46.22 -44.45
N ASN A 1067 48.72 -45.94 -43.16
CA ASN A 1067 47.49 -45.59 -42.46
C ASN A 1067 47.36 -44.08 -42.21
N LEU A 1068 48.24 -43.23 -42.74
CA LEU A 1068 48.26 -41.78 -42.51
C LEU A 1068 46.91 -41.05 -42.75
N ILE A 1069 45.98 -41.65 -43.50
CA ILE A 1069 44.64 -41.13 -43.77
C ILE A 1069 43.68 -41.28 -42.57
N ALA A 1070 43.86 -42.33 -41.76
CA ALA A 1070 43.04 -42.65 -40.59
C ALA A 1070 43.67 -42.03 -39.34
#